data_AF-A0A3B3BD72-F1
#
_entry.id   AF-A0A3B3BD72-F1
#
_cell.length_a   1.000
_cell.length_b   1.000
_cell.length_c   1.000
_cell.angle_alpha   90.00
_cell.angle_beta   90.00
_cell.angle_gamma   90.00
#
_symmetry.space_group_name_H-M   'P 1'
#
loop_
_entity.id
_entity.type
_entity.pdbx_description
1 polymer ?
#
loop_
_entity_poly.entity_id
_entity_poly.type
_entity_poly.pdbx_seq_one_letter_code
_entity_poly.pdbx_strand_id
1 'polypeptide(L)'
;MLQSAIAFSNQTQFLQGIAILVFYIIIAGTSKNGDSSIMDNPDEDRVSLQSNGANSGKKGKVGMFDSFRIKSIKQAVEKSPLPLRGRKSTSNDTEGSVPASSPPPASSGPSSPASPLRNDGGFFPNQEDNPGQAAPPCSLTRSNTAPSMSMLGDSLQRKGSKLRRSLRGIGKKKNGKKLEAPGDVSEDPRRSLERTEEKNEKTPEEIDELYILPELPESPLSVMEIHKLIDMEVLEEAHLNLLALRLELQKEQEAGVEDSSTKVAQKQKDLSLLYTDLRDKIHEIVRDSSTRPARNKGLLIPVARIIQEEEKRAGEPGGLPDSWVEAWKDAVCDGVQLKVNSVHLEQREQNKSWLAVHLGLLGNAIVEDLENVKKELRWSYPPTFKVFSTYVKSYHRVVGQHLKKLEEQTTELKDLYALLDWILNKYKSDRIMGSLTLQPDMTDESTDLQLESDFLKQLKDKYVCRVKEEMRTVVERIIVVENESVWSVRKKPEEEDNFFCSPFPMDIWTRVKGNTTISKQLCVDLEHKVIQTCLQELQHFPKRFEEEFRRHCAAIQPQPLWTEYHITYINSFMSLQDNMDGYHESCPQEVDGFRKEVKSLIVRLMQSLENQFKEDVTPFLRRMVTRKWLTNDDDFHQLQSRTQQLSQQCFHLKPPYTQEVASRLHHHVVKEYVGQLMKKSYSCKNRKHEKAAAKISKQMDALKDLFREMDSSQEWLYPVGEDLSNIIGLKNKADIKHHLKPLLEHYPDFSKKHLVAVLYFRGDVGGREHQLIVQRLTELKKRSSCNRKEVLFGDMLVTTNTNCLSSLPFSCLSRLLPDS
;
A
#
# COMPACT_ATOMS: atom_id res chain seq x y z
N MET A 1 -28.49 -10.99 -16.78
CA MET A 1 -29.13 -11.34 -15.48
C MET A 1 -28.58 -12.63 -14.89
N LEU A 2 -28.81 -13.82 -15.45
CA LEU A 2 -28.39 -15.07 -14.78
C LEU A 2 -26.86 -15.15 -14.53
N GLN A 3 -26.04 -14.87 -15.55
CA GLN A 3 -24.57 -14.74 -15.38
C GLN A 3 -24.18 -13.64 -14.37
N SER A 4 -24.92 -12.54 -14.33
CA SER A 4 -24.72 -11.43 -13.38
C SER A 4 -24.99 -11.87 -11.93
N ALA A 5 -26.00 -12.70 -11.72
CA ALA A 5 -26.31 -13.29 -10.42
C ALA A 5 -25.28 -14.35 -10.00
N ILE A 6 -24.77 -15.15 -10.95
CA ILE A 6 -23.68 -16.11 -10.71
C ILE A 6 -22.39 -15.36 -10.33
N ALA A 7 -22.02 -14.30 -11.07
CA ALA A 7 -20.88 -13.46 -10.74
C ALA A 7 -21.01 -12.83 -9.33
N PHE A 8 -22.19 -12.31 -8.98
CA PHE A 8 -22.44 -11.75 -7.65
C PHE A 8 -22.43 -12.81 -6.53
N SER A 9 -22.94 -14.02 -6.81
CA SER A 9 -22.87 -15.17 -5.89
C SER A 9 -21.42 -15.59 -5.64
N ASN A 10 -20.63 -15.76 -6.70
CA ASN A 10 -19.21 -16.12 -6.61
C ASN A 10 -18.41 -15.02 -5.87
N GLN A 11 -18.68 -13.75 -6.16
CA GLN A 11 -18.07 -12.62 -5.44
C GLN A 11 -18.46 -12.59 -3.95
N THR A 12 -19.70 -12.94 -3.61
CA THR A 12 -20.15 -13.04 -2.21
C THR A 12 -19.48 -14.21 -1.48
N GLN A 13 -19.37 -15.38 -2.13
CA GLN A 13 -18.67 -16.55 -1.59
C GLN A 13 -17.17 -16.30 -1.43
N PHE A 14 -16.54 -15.60 -2.38
CA PHE A 14 -15.14 -15.17 -2.30
C PHE A 14 -14.90 -14.20 -1.13
N LEU A 15 -15.81 -13.23 -0.92
CA LEU A 15 -15.77 -12.34 0.24
C LEU A 15 -16.00 -13.07 1.57
N GLN A 16 -16.86 -14.10 1.61
CA GLN A 16 -16.97 -14.98 2.79
C GLN A 16 -15.68 -15.80 3.01
N GLY A 17 -15.05 -16.30 1.94
CA GLY A 17 -13.75 -16.98 2.01
C GLY A 17 -12.66 -16.08 2.59
N ILE A 18 -12.57 -14.82 2.14
CA ILE A 18 -11.67 -13.82 2.71
C ILE A 18 -12.00 -13.52 4.17
N ALA A 19 -13.28 -13.36 4.52
CA ALA A 19 -13.68 -13.14 5.91
C ALA A 19 -13.29 -14.31 6.83
N ILE A 20 -13.49 -15.55 6.38
CA ILE A 20 -13.06 -16.77 7.09
C ILE A 20 -11.54 -16.83 7.20
N LEU A 21 -10.79 -16.48 6.15
CA LEU A 21 -9.33 -16.47 6.16
C LEU A 21 -8.77 -15.43 7.13
N VAL A 22 -9.33 -14.21 7.14
CA VAL A 22 -8.99 -13.16 8.11
C VAL A 22 -9.31 -13.60 9.54
N PHE A 23 -10.46 -14.25 9.76
CA PHE A 23 -10.84 -14.81 11.06
C PHE A 23 -9.87 -15.92 11.51
N TYR A 24 -9.44 -16.78 10.60
CA TYR A 24 -8.42 -17.81 10.86
C TYR A 24 -7.04 -17.23 11.17
N ILE A 25 -6.62 -16.17 10.48
CA ILE A 25 -5.36 -15.46 10.74
C ILE A 25 -5.40 -14.80 12.14
N ILE A 26 -6.55 -14.24 12.54
CA ILE A 26 -6.76 -13.68 13.88
C ILE A 26 -6.69 -14.79 14.95
N ILE A 27 -7.38 -15.91 14.75
CA ILE A 27 -7.39 -17.04 15.70
C ILE A 27 -6.03 -17.74 15.79
N ALA A 28 -5.33 -17.94 14.67
CA ALA A 28 -3.95 -18.45 14.68
C ALA A 28 -2.98 -17.47 15.38
N GLY A 29 -3.31 -16.17 15.41
CA GLY A 29 -2.60 -15.14 16.15
C GLY A 29 -2.87 -15.12 17.66
N THR A 30 -3.89 -15.83 18.15
CA THR A 30 -4.23 -15.97 19.59
C THR A 30 -4.00 -17.37 20.13
N SER A 31 -4.07 -18.42 19.31
CA SER A 31 -3.90 -19.84 19.71
C SER A 31 -2.45 -20.27 19.94
N LYS A 32 -1.61 -19.40 20.52
CA LYS A 32 -0.26 -19.69 21.00
C LYS A 32 0.00 -19.08 22.38
N ASN A 33 -0.83 -19.47 23.35
CA ASN A 33 -0.50 -19.56 24.79
C ASN A 33 -1.61 -20.36 25.48
N GLY A 34 -1.22 -21.25 26.40
CA GLY A 34 -2.10 -22.29 26.94
C GLY A 34 -2.08 -23.57 26.10
N ASP A 35 -1.91 -24.77 26.67
CA ASP A 35 -1.55 -25.05 28.07
C ASP A 35 -0.87 -26.43 28.21
N SER A 36 0.06 -26.58 29.16
CA SER A 36 0.63 -27.86 29.57
C SER A 36 1.45 -27.71 30.86
N SER A 37 0.92 -28.21 31.99
CA SER A 37 1.61 -28.26 33.29
C SER A 37 1.38 -29.62 33.96
N ILE A 38 2.18 -29.92 35.00
CA ILE A 38 2.06 -31.08 35.93
C ILE A 38 2.51 -32.41 35.26
N MET A 39 3.65 -33.04 35.61
CA MET A 39 3.96 -33.64 36.92
C MET A 39 5.47 -33.70 37.29
N ASP A 40 5.68 -33.83 38.62
CA ASP A 40 6.73 -34.55 39.36
C ASP A 40 8.23 -34.17 39.37
N ASN A 41 8.56 -33.30 40.34
CA ASN A 41 9.39 -33.61 41.54
C ASN A 41 10.92 -33.88 41.39
N PRO A 42 11.73 -34.08 42.47
CA PRO A 42 12.87 -33.19 42.70
C PRO A 42 14.22 -33.89 43.00
N ASP A 43 15.29 -33.10 43.11
CA ASP A 43 16.20 -33.05 44.27
C ASP A 43 17.49 -32.25 43.95
N GLU A 44 17.87 -31.31 44.82
CA GLU A 44 19.16 -31.28 45.56
C GLU A 44 19.35 -29.91 46.26
N ASP A 45 19.08 -29.92 47.58
CA ASP A 45 19.99 -29.48 48.65
C ASP A 45 21.17 -28.57 48.22
N ARG A 46 21.31 -27.30 48.66
CA ARG A 46 21.86 -26.99 50.01
C ARG A 46 21.92 -25.49 50.39
N VAL A 47 21.58 -25.24 51.66
CA VAL A 47 22.32 -24.43 52.67
C VAL A 47 22.67 -22.96 52.36
N SER A 48 21.95 -22.06 53.05
CA SER A 48 22.42 -20.97 53.95
C SER A 48 23.66 -20.12 53.55
N LEU A 49 23.62 -18.79 53.69
CA LEU A 49 23.65 -18.13 55.00
C LEU A 49 23.17 -16.66 54.98
N GLN A 50 22.88 -16.15 56.18
CA GLN A 50 22.53 -14.75 56.45
C GLN A 50 23.75 -13.82 56.40
N SER A 51 23.56 -12.53 56.11
CA SER A 51 24.11 -11.44 56.95
C SER A 51 23.49 -10.08 56.60
N ASN A 52 23.48 -9.18 57.59
CA ASN A 52 22.97 -7.81 57.47
C ASN A 52 24.04 -6.85 56.91
N GLY A 53 23.63 -5.75 56.27
CA GLY A 53 24.51 -4.63 55.95
C GLY A 53 23.76 -3.46 55.32
N ALA A 54 23.89 -2.24 55.86
CA ALA A 54 23.08 -1.09 55.47
C ALA A 54 23.90 0.15 55.04
N ASN A 55 23.22 1.04 54.32
CA ASN A 55 23.52 2.46 54.07
C ASN A 55 24.66 2.91 53.14
N SER A 56 24.27 3.87 52.27
CA SER A 56 25.12 4.85 51.53
C SER A 56 26.05 4.32 50.43
N GLY A 57 26.40 5.11 49.39
CA GLY A 57 25.83 6.40 48.97
C GLY A 57 26.64 7.15 47.90
N LYS A 58 25.95 7.68 46.86
CA LYS A 58 26.42 8.65 45.83
C LYS A 58 27.63 8.28 44.92
N LYS A 59 27.31 8.18 43.61
CA LYS A 59 28.10 8.60 42.41
C LYS A 59 29.58 8.16 42.28
N GLY A 60 29.82 7.16 41.42
CA GLY A 60 31.12 6.88 40.76
C GLY A 60 31.00 6.86 39.23
N LYS A 61 32.12 6.95 38.49
CA LYS A 61 32.16 7.02 37.01
C LYS A 61 32.46 5.69 36.33
N VAL A 62 31.85 5.51 35.15
CA VAL A 62 32.39 4.90 33.90
C VAL A 62 33.21 3.61 34.02
N GLY A 63 32.68 2.51 33.49
CA GLY A 63 33.39 1.24 33.30
C GLY A 63 32.84 0.39 32.15
N MET A 64 33.43 0.56 30.97
CA MET A 64 33.59 -0.39 29.84
C MET A 64 32.53 -1.47 29.56
N PHE A 65 31.95 -1.45 28.36
CA PHE A 65 31.45 -2.65 27.67
C PHE A 65 32.14 -2.77 26.31
N ASP A 66 32.85 -3.88 26.07
CA ASP A 66 33.26 -4.30 24.72
C ASP A 66 32.02 -4.79 23.95
N SER A 67 31.68 -4.34 22.75
CA SER A 67 32.42 -4.13 21.49
C SER A 67 32.25 -5.28 20.48
N PHE A 68 31.23 -5.15 19.63
CA PHE A 68 31.13 -5.88 18.37
C PHE A 68 30.97 -4.90 17.20
N ARG A 69 31.80 -5.08 16.17
CA ARG A 69 31.98 -4.10 15.08
C ARG A 69 31.05 -4.39 13.90
N ILE A 70 30.25 -3.40 13.49
CA ILE A 70 29.67 -3.34 12.15
C ILE A 70 30.69 -2.70 11.20
N LYS A 71 31.01 -3.34 10.07
CA LYS A 71 31.89 -2.77 9.03
C LYS A 71 31.08 -1.92 8.05
N SER A 72 31.42 -0.64 7.94
CA SER A 72 30.94 0.24 6.87
C SER A 72 31.85 0.13 5.64
N ILE A 73 31.26 0.05 4.43
CA ILE A 73 31.99 0.16 3.16
C ILE A 73 31.84 1.60 2.65
N LYS A 74 32.95 2.24 2.28
CA LYS A 74 32.96 3.56 1.65
C LYS A 74 32.90 3.42 0.14
N GLN A 75 32.03 4.20 -0.52
CA GLN A 75 32.21 4.56 -1.92
C GLN A 75 33.26 5.67 -2.05
N ALA A 76 33.95 5.73 -3.18
CA ALA A 76 34.84 6.82 -3.56
C ALA A 76 34.41 7.36 -4.94
N VAL A 77 34.61 8.66 -5.15
CA VAL A 77 34.27 9.37 -6.39
C VAL A 77 35.55 9.71 -7.13
N GLU A 78 35.57 9.50 -8.44
CA GLU A 78 36.62 10.03 -9.33
C GLU A 78 36.05 10.85 -10.48
N LYS A 79 36.86 11.81 -10.94
CA LYS A 79 36.72 12.56 -12.19
C LYS A 79 38.08 12.57 -12.90
N SER A 80 38.05 12.54 -14.23
CA SER A 80 39.20 12.71 -15.14
C SER A 80 39.86 14.11 -14.97
N PRO A 81 41.07 14.42 -15.53
CA PRO A 81 41.72 13.75 -16.68
C PRO A 81 43.28 13.63 -16.72
N LEU A 82 43.76 12.90 -17.75
CA LEU A 82 44.95 13.03 -18.65
C LEU A 82 46.04 14.14 -18.42
N PRO A 83 47.28 14.05 -19.00
CA PRO A 83 47.94 12.97 -19.80
C PRO A 83 49.49 12.77 -19.58
N LEU A 84 50.14 12.00 -20.50
CA LEU A 84 51.53 12.10 -21.07
C LEU A 84 52.71 11.24 -20.53
N ARG A 85 53.47 10.69 -21.53
CA ARG A 85 54.83 10.04 -21.51
C ARG A 85 54.98 8.75 -20.69
N GLY A 86 55.78 7.75 -21.12
CA GLY A 86 56.49 7.54 -22.40
C GLY A 86 57.72 6.61 -22.28
N ARG A 87 58.16 6.00 -23.42
CA ARG A 87 59.16 4.89 -23.59
C ARG A 87 58.55 3.48 -23.39
N LYS A 88 58.76 2.49 -24.28
CA LYS A 88 59.99 1.76 -24.73
C LYS A 88 60.57 0.89 -23.59
N SER A 89 60.91 -0.39 -23.80
CA SER A 89 61.10 -1.17 -25.06
C SER A 89 61.11 -2.70 -24.83
N THR A 90 61.08 -3.49 -25.93
CA THR A 90 61.81 -4.78 -26.19
C THR A 90 61.76 -5.94 -25.17
N SER A 91 61.75 -7.23 -25.54
CA SER A 91 61.61 -7.96 -26.83
C SER A 91 61.79 -9.48 -26.57
N ASN A 92 61.19 -10.36 -27.39
CA ASN A 92 61.64 -11.75 -27.63
C ASN A 92 61.65 -12.69 -26.39
N ASP A 93 61.82 -14.02 -26.43
CA ASP A 93 61.84 -15.13 -27.41
C ASP A 93 61.46 -16.40 -26.57
N THR A 94 61.13 -17.62 -26.99
CA THR A 94 60.70 -18.36 -28.21
C THR A 94 60.86 -19.86 -27.84
N GLU A 95 59.97 -20.76 -28.31
CA GLU A 95 60.05 -22.25 -28.21
C GLU A 95 60.04 -22.90 -26.79
N GLY A 96 59.66 -24.18 -26.59
CA GLY A 96 59.07 -25.21 -27.47
C GLY A 96 58.97 -26.62 -26.81
N SER A 97 58.47 -27.64 -27.54
CA SER A 97 58.53 -29.12 -27.30
C SER A 97 57.24 -29.90 -26.93
N VAL A 98 57.06 -31.07 -27.59
CA VAL A 98 55.92 -32.05 -27.67
C VAL A 98 56.49 -33.33 -28.40
N PRO A 99 55.98 -34.62 -28.36
CA PRO A 99 54.71 -35.23 -27.87
C PRO A 99 54.85 -36.55 -27.01
N ALA A 100 53.72 -37.27 -26.83
CA ALA A 100 53.55 -38.75 -26.61
C ALA A 100 53.86 -39.34 -25.21
N SER A 101 53.34 -40.53 -24.79
CA SER A 101 52.66 -41.65 -25.51
C SER A 101 51.53 -42.36 -24.69
N SER A 102 50.84 -43.34 -25.31
CA SER A 102 49.70 -44.16 -24.79
C SER A 102 50.11 -45.68 -24.71
N PRO A 103 49.25 -46.74 -24.70
CA PRO A 103 47.77 -46.89 -24.59
C PRO A 103 47.23 -47.96 -23.55
N PRO A 104 46.57 -49.11 -23.87
CA PRO A 104 45.16 -49.38 -23.52
C PRO A 104 44.90 -50.69 -22.70
N PRO A 105 43.65 -51.20 -22.61
CA PRO A 105 43.29 -52.37 -23.46
C PRO A 105 41.86 -52.31 -24.06
N ALA A 106 41.46 -53.31 -24.87
CA ALA A 106 40.18 -53.30 -25.58
C ALA A 106 39.58 -54.71 -25.91
N SER A 107 38.30 -54.68 -26.33
CA SER A 107 37.56 -55.67 -27.16
C SER A 107 37.12 -57.03 -26.60
N SER A 108 35.83 -57.32 -26.81
CA SER A 108 35.31 -58.65 -27.22
C SER A 108 33.97 -58.48 -27.97
N GLY A 109 33.61 -59.48 -28.80
CA GLY A 109 32.39 -59.59 -29.63
C GLY A 109 32.31 -61.02 -30.20
N PRO A 110 31.54 -61.36 -31.26
CA PRO A 110 30.63 -60.54 -32.08
C PRO A 110 29.21 -61.18 -32.26
N SER A 111 28.65 -61.17 -33.47
CA SER A 111 27.22 -61.13 -33.83
C SER A 111 26.52 -62.41 -34.36
N SER A 112 25.21 -62.54 -34.08
CA SER A 112 24.14 -63.19 -34.93
C SER A 112 24.19 -64.74 -35.13
N PRO A 113 23.21 -65.43 -35.81
CA PRO A 113 21.92 -65.03 -36.40
C PRO A 113 20.67 -65.98 -36.17
N ALA A 114 19.52 -65.59 -36.76
CA ALA A 114 18.48 -66.42 -37.44
C ALA A 114 17.44 -67.30 -36.70
N SER A 115 16.28 -67.43 -37.37
CA SER A 115 15.04 -68.16 -37.01
C SER A 115 14.24 -68.47 -38.30
N PRO A 116 13.90 -69.75 -38.62
CA PRO A 116 12.50 -70.18 -38.91
C PRO A 116 11.43 -69.94 -37.82
N LEU A 117 10.21 -70.52 -37.87
CA LEU A 117 9.37 -70.99 -38.99
C LEU A 117 7.87 -71.04 -38.54
N ARG A 118 7.00 -70.28 -39.25
CA ARG A 118 5.61 -70.52 -39.75
C ARG A 118 4.62 -71.50 -39.03
N ASN A 119 3.28 -71.34 -39.11
CA ASN A 119 2.38 -71.08 -40.26
C ASN A 119 1.21 -70.13 -39.86
N ASP A 120 0.82 -69.15 -40.71
CA ASP A 120 -0.29 -69.14 -41.70
C ASP A 120 -1.71 -69.31 -41.10
N GLY A 121 -2.73 -68.46 -41.36
CA GLY A 121 -2.89 -67.23 -42.17
C GLY A 121 -4.33 -66.68 -41.96
N GLY A 122 -4.84 -65.59 -42.54
CA GLY A 122 -4.33 -64.58 -43.48
C GLY A 122 -5.45 -63.59 -43.87
N PHE A 123 -5.18 -62.68 -44.83
CA PHE A 123 -6.10 -61.70 -45.45
C PHE A 123 -6.55 -60.43 -44.65
N PHE A 124 -6.62 -59.36 -45.43
CA PHE A 124 -7.05 -57.96 -45.22
C PHE A 124 -8.06 -57.63 -46.36
N PRO A 125 -8.71 -56.45 -46.49
CA PRO A 125 -8.76 -55.25 -45.61
C PRO A 125 -10.20 -54.61 -45.46
N ASN A 126 -10.20 -53.37 -44.94
CA ASN A 126 -10.98 -52.18 -45.41
C ASN A 126 -12.37 -51.82 -44.84
N GLN A 127 -12.52 -50.49 -44.68
CA GLN A 127 -13.73 -49.64 -44.84
C GLN A 127 -14.91 -49.84 -43.86
N GLU A 128 -15.75 -48.82 -43.57
CA GLU A 128 -15.57 -47.34 -43.52
C GLU A 128 -16.74 -46.76 -42.68
N ASP A 129 -16.85 -45.42 -42.64
CA ASP A 129 -18.06 -44.64 -42.30
C ASP A 129 -18.61 -44.52 -40.85
N ASN A 130 -19.20 -43.34 -40.66
CA ASN A 130 -19.89 -42.75 -39.50
C ASN A 130 -21.42 -42.73 -39.84
N PRO A 131 -22.37 -42.10 -39.09
CA PRO A 131 -22.44 -41.67 -37.69
C PRO A 131 -23.75 -42.11 -36.98
N GLY A 132 -24.01 -41.68 -35.72
CA GLY A 132 -25.39 -41.31 -35.31
C GLY A 132 -25.94 -41.71 -33.92
N GLN A 133 -26.01 -40.71 -33.02
CA GLN A 133 -27.13 -40.37 -32.08
C GLN A 133 -27.71 -41.33 -30.99
N ALA A 134 -27.83 -40.75 -29.79
CA ALA A 134 -29.01 -40.76 -28.89
C ALA A 134 -29.33 -41.90 -27.88
N ALA A 135 -28.55 -41.93 -26.78
CA ALA A 135 -29.06 -41.88 -25.38
C ALA A 135 -29.80 -43.15 -24.79
N PRO A 136 -30.49 -43.11 -23.61
CA PRO A 136 -30.16 -43.96 -22.44
C PRO A 136 -31.38 -44.85 -21.99
N PRO A 137 -31.54 -45.39 -20.74
CA PRO A 137 -30.73 -45.32 -19.49
C PRO A 137 -30.65 -46.61 -18.59
N CYS A 138 -29.96 -46.48 -17.44
CA CYS A 138 -30.15 -47.24 -16.18
C CYS A 138 -29.81 -48.76 -16.12
N SER A 139 -29.46 -49.38 -14.97
CA SER A 139 -29.05 -48.93 -13.62
C SER A 139 -28.56 -50.12 -12.74
N LEU A 140 -28.33 -49.89 -11.42
CA LEU A 140 -27.98 -50.86 -10.34
C LEU A 140 -26.48 -51.25 -10.24
N THR A 141 -25.88 -51.52 -9.07
CA THR A 141 -26.28 -51.51 -7.62
C THR A 141 -25.27 -50.66 -6.81
N ARG A 142 -25.59 -49.87 -5.77
CA ARG A 142 -26.28 -50.13 -4.46
C ARG A 142 -25.44 -51.03 -3.53
N SER A 143 -25.08 -50.64 -2.30
CA SER A 143 -25.93 -50.37 -1.10
C SER A 143 -25.33 -49.38 -0.07
N ASN A 144 -26.10 -48.44 0.50
CA ASN A 144 -26.77 -48.43 1.84
C ASN A 144 -25.79 -48.34 3.05
N THR A 145 -26.01 -47.69 4.22
CA THR A 145 -27.20 -47.18 4.98
C THR A 145 -26.67 -46.05 5.93
N ALA A 146 -27.25 -44.85 6.18
CA ALA A 146 -28.55 -44.41 6.76
C ALA A 146 -28.80 -44.92 8.22
N PRO A 147 -29.60 -44.26 9.11
CA PRO A 147 -30.57 -43.13 8.97
C PRO A 147 -30.15 -41.85 9.78
N SER A 148 -30.93 -40.76 10.04
CA SER A 148 -32.41 -40.57 10.16
C SER A 148 -32.91 -39.12 9.88
N MET A 149 -34.25 -39.01 9.76
CA MET A 149 -35.14 -37.85 9.48
C MET A 149 -35.21 -36.82 10.64
N SER A 150 -35.95 -35.69 10.66
CA SER A 150 -37.18 -35.20 9.96
C SER A 150 -37.36 -33.67 10.23
N MET A 151 -38.29 -32.86 9.68
CA MET A 151 -39.12 -32.82 8.44
C MET A 151 -39.88 -31.46 8.38
N LEU A 152 -40.12 -30.90 7.17
CA LEU A 152 -40.98 -29.73 6.85
C LEU A 152 -40.66 -28.36 7.54
N GLY A 153 -41.15 -27.21 7.05
CA GLY A 153 -41.88 -26.93 5.81
C GLY A 153 -42.95 -25.82 5.94
N ASP A 154 -42.91 -24.83 5.04
CA ASP A 154 -43.93 -23.81 4.70
C ASP A 154 -44.62 -22.95 5.78
N SER A 155 -44.49 -21.62 5.66
CA SER A 155 -45.63 -20.75 5.27
C SER A 155 -45.18 -19.33 4.89
N LEU A 156 -45.99 -18.63 4.09
CA LEU A 156 -45.67 -17.34 3.45
C LEU A 156 -46.41 -16.14 4.07
N GLN A 157 -45.74 -14.99 4.05
CA GLN A 157 -46.28 -13.63 3.85
C GLN A 157 -47.54 -13.15 4.63
N ARG A 158 -47.42 -11.99 5.29
CA ARG A 158 -48.18 -10.78 4.88
C ARG A 158 -47.72 -9.49 5.56
N LYS A 159 -47.51 -8.44 4.74
CA LYS A 159 -47.53 -6.98 5.02
C LYS A 159 -46.59 -6.43 6.13
N GLY A 160 -45.87 -5.32 5.97
CA GLY A 160 -45.59 -4.50 4.78
C GLY A 160 -45.85 -3.00 4.95
N SER A 161 -44.82 -2.18 4.66
CA SER A 161 -44.86 -0.71 4.45
C SER A 161 -45.13 0.20 5.65
N LYS A 162 -44.66 1.47 5.72
CA LYS A 162 -43.42 2.14 5.23
C LYS A 162 -43.48 3.65 5.60
N LEU A 163 -42.37 4.20 6.09
CA LEU A 163 -41.86 5.58 5.85
C LEU A 163 -42.56 6.87 6.38
N ARG A 164 -41.68 7.86 6.67
CA ARG A 164 -41.86 9.33 6.80
C ARG A 164 -42.50 9.84 8.10
N ARG A 165 -41.79 10.62 8.93
CA ARG A 165 -41.28 12.03 8.78
C ARG A 165 -42.40 13.08 8.75
N SER A 166 -42.49 13.93 9.78
CA SER A 166 -42.08 15.35 9.70
C SER A 166 -42.30 16.09 11.03
N LEU A 167 -41.45 17.08 11.33
CA LEU A 167 -41.68 18.09 12.38
C LEU A 167 -42.49 19.28 11.81
N ARG A 168 -43.41 19.81 12.61
CA ARG A 168 -44.05 21.16 12.62
C ARG A 168 -45.01 21.18 13.81
N GLY A 169 -45.21 22.25 14.58
CA GLY A 169 -44.59 23.57 14.63
C GLY A 169 -45.28 24.43 15.72
N ILE A 170 -44.56 25.36 16.35
CA ILE A 170 -45.06 26.12 17.52
C ILE A 170 -46.25 27.04 17.15
N GLY A 171 -47.31 27.09 17.98
CA GLY A 171 -48.58 27.76 17.60
C GLY A 171 -49.54 28.21 18.72
N LYS A 172 -49.13 29.20 19.53
CA LYS A 172 -50.00 30.19 20.25
C LYS A 172 -51.25 29.74 21.05
N LYS A 173 -51.08 29.69 22.38
CA LYS A 173 -51.68 30.65 23.36
C LYS A 173 -53.14 31.13 23.14
N LYS A 174 -54.09 30.63 23.96
CA LYS A 174 -55.06 31.47 24.75
C LYS A 174 -55.95 30.67 25.74
N ASN A 175 -56.21 31.32 26.88
CA ASN A 175 -57.32 31.24 27.87
C ASN A 175 -58.44 30.18 27.68
N GLY A 176 -59.02 29.54 28.70
CA GLY A 176 -58.98 29.78 30.15
C GLY A 176 -60.33 29.47 30.85
N LYS A 177 -60.29 29.24 32.18
CA LYS A 177 -61.39 28.91 33.12
C LYS A 177 -62.06 27.52 32.93
N LYS A 178 -62.80 26.94 33.90
CA LYS A 178 -62.80 26.83 35.40
C LYS A 178 -64.14 26.10 35.74
N LEU A 179 -64.24 25.45 36.92
CA LEU A 179 -65.47 24.81 37.48
C LEU A 179 -65.87 23.49 36.78
N GLU A 180 -66.41 22.46 37.44
CA GLU A 180 -66.31 21.99 38.85
C GLU A 180 -66.77 20.51 38.93
N ALA A 181 -66.57 19.83 40.06
CA ALA A 181 -67.15 18.50 40.36
C ALA A 181 -68.45 18.67 41.19
N PRO A 182 -69.42 17.71 41.16
CA PRO A 182 -69.36 16.43 41.90
C PRO A 182 -69.96 15.23 41.09
N GLY A 183 -70.08 13.98 41.57
CA GLY A 183 -69.58 13.33 42.81
C GLY A 183 -70.58 12.32 43.42
N ASP A 184 -70.13 11.07 43.66
CA ASP A 184 -70.61 10.05 44.63
C ASP A 184 -69.69 8.79 44.47
N VAL A 185 -69.13 8.13 45.50
CA VAL A 185 -69.72 7.29 46.59
C VAL A 185 -70.21 5.93 46.05
N SER A 186 -69.73 4.75 46.49
CA SER A 186 -68.78 4.33 47.55
C SER A 186 -67.95 3.09 47.07
N GLU A 187 -67.14 2.29 47.80
CA GLU A 187 -66.84 2.08 49.24
C GLU A 187 -65.43 1.44 49.43
N ASP A 188 -65.05 1.09 50.68
CA ASP A 188 -63.83 0.34 51.09
C ASP A 188 -64.19 -0.61 52.26
N PRO A 189 -63.72 -1.87 52.27
CA PRO A 189 -62.78 -2.22 53.34
C PRO A 189 -61.66 -3.22 52.96
N ARG A 190 -60.41 -2.75 53.03
CA ARG A 190 -59.32 -3.19 53.96
C ARG A 190 -59.30 -4.68 54.36
N ARG A 191 -58.17 -5.40 54.37
CA ARG A 191 -56.70 -5.11 54.45
C ARG A 191 -55.99 -6.40 53.91
N SER A 192 -54.67 -6.52 53.70
CA SER A 192 -53.52 -5.94 54.40
C SER A 192 -52.23 -5.94 53.55
N LEU A 193 -51.40 -4.91 53.82
CA LEU A 193 -49.92 -4.86 53.73
C LEU A 193 -49.17 -5.91 52.90
N GLU A 194 -48.46 -5.42 51.88
CA GLU A 194 -47.02 -5.17 52.02
C GLU A 194 -46.66 -3.86 51.29
N ARG A 195 -45.72 -3.08 51.81
CA ARG A 195 -45.41 -1.72 51.29
C ARG A 195 -43.90 -1.56 51.14
N THR A 196 -43.40 -1.76 49.94
CA THR A 196 -42.00 -1.41 49.59
C THR A 196 -41.83 0.11 49.70
N GLU A 197 -40.76 0.56 50.33
CA GLU A 197 -40.52 1.99 50.54
C GLU A 197 -40.02 2.66 49.26
N GLU A 198 -40.84 3.52 48.67
CA GLU A 198 -40.36 4.51 47.69
C GLU A 198 -39.42 5.50 48.41
N LYS A 199 -38.11 5.31 48.25
CA LYS A 199 -37.12 6.30 48.69
C LYS A 199 -37.31 7.58 47.87
N ASN A 200 -37.94 8.56 48.51
CA ASN A 200 -38.15 9.90 47.97
C ASN A 200 -36.79 10.61 47.81
N GLU A 201 -36.22 10.53 46.61
CA GLU A 201 -34.92 11.10 46.27
C GLU A 201 -35.05 12.63 46.21
N LYS A 202 -34.75 13.28 47.34
CA LYS A 202 -34.68 14.74 47.42
C LYS A 202 -33.65 15.25 46.40
N THR A 203 -34.09 16.11 45.48
CA THR A 203 -33.19 17.01 44.76
C THR A 203 -32.39 17.82 45.77
N PRO A 204 -31.05 17.91 45.66
CA PRO A 204 -30.25 18.77 46.51
C PRO A 204 -30.74 20.21 46.46
N GLU A 205 -30.76 20.88 47.61
CA GLU A 205 -31.08 22.31 47.70
C GLU A 205 -29.85 23.09 47.19
N GLU A 206 -30.03 23.95 46.17
CA GLU A 206 -28.95 24.69 45.52
C GLU A 206 -28.42 25.79 46.47
N ILE A 207 -27.10 25.94 46.60
CA ILE A 207 -26.49 26.81 47.60
C ILE A 207 -26.77 28.28 47.28
N ASP A 208 -27.29 29.00 48.28
CA ASP A 208 -27.55 30.45 48.22
C ASP A 208 -26.31 31.24 47.78
N GLU A 209 -26.45 32.09 46.76
CA GLU A 209 -25.33 32.87 46.22
C GLU A 209 -24.83 33.93 47.23
N LEU A 210 -25.69 34.33 48.17
CA LEU A 210 -25.45 35.38 49.16
C LEU A 210 -24.87 34.84 50.47
N TYR A 211 -23.58 34.46 50.44
CA TYR A 211 -22.82 34.25 51.68
C TYR A 211 -22.66 35.59 52.43
N ILE A 212 -23.17 35.61 53.67
CA ILE A 212 -22.96 36.66 54.67
C ILE A 212 -21.87 36.18 55.62
N LEU A 213 -20.79 36.95 55.77
CA LEU A 213 -19.71 36.65 56.71
C LEU A 213 -20.23 36.69 58.17
N PRO A 214 -19.91 35.68 58.99
CA PRO A 214 -20.07 35.75 60.45
C PRO A 214 -19.31 36.93 61.09
N GLU A 215 -19.66 37.27 62.33
CA GLU A 215 -18.95 38.30 63.08
C GLU A 215 -17.48 37.88 63.34
N LEU A 216 -16.54 38.79 63.10
CA LEU A 216 -15.11 38.53 63.31
C LEU A 216 -14.78 38.53 64.80
N PRO A 217 -13.89 37.62 65.27
CA PRO A 217 -13.47 37.59 66.68
C PRO A 217 -12.72 38.88 67.06
N GLU A 218 -12.99 39.40 68.28
CA GLU A 218 -12.41 40.66 68.78
C GLU A 218 -10.88 40.63 68.89
N SER A 219 -10.31 39.43 69.08
CA SER A 219 -8.88 39.14 69.04
C SER A 219 -8.64 37.85 68.26
N PRO A 220 -7.72 37.81 67.28
CA PRO A 220 -7.40 36.60 66.56
C PRO A 220 -6.69 35.57 67.45
N LEU A 221 -6.88 34.28 67.15
CA LEU A 221 -6.06 33.19 67.69
C LEU A 221 -4.57 33.35 67.30
N SER A 222 -3.67 32.67 68.02
CA SER A 222 -2.25 32.71 67.68
C SER A 222 -1.96 32.00 66.36
N VAL A 223 -0.86 32.37 65.69
CA VAL A 223 -0.44 31.79 64.40
C VAL A 223 -0.41 30.26 64.43
N MET A 224 0.06 29.65 65.53
CA MET A 224 0.08 28.19 65.68
C MET A 224 -1.30 27.55 65.83
N GLU A 225 -2.26 28.26 66.43
CA GLU A 225 -3.64 27.79 66.59
C GLU A 225 -4.41 27.90 65.27
N ILE A 226 -4.21 28.98 64.50
CA ILE A 226 -4.77 29.13 63.16
C ILE A 226 -4.23 28.04 62.22
N HIS A 227 -2.90 27.82 62.18
CA HIS A 227 -2.29 26.73 61.41
C HIS A 227 -2.88 25.37 61.79
N LYS A 228 -3.06 25.11 63.09
CA LYS A 228 -3.70 23.88 63.59
C LYS A 228 -5.17 23.73 63.15
N LEU A 229 -5.94 24.81 63.06
CA LEU A 229 -7.32 24.76 62.53
C LEU A 229 -7.33 24.42 61.02
N ILE A 230 -6.35 24.89 60.25
CA ILE A 230 -6.16 24.53 58.83
C ILE A 230 -5.80 23.03 58.71
N ASP A 231 -4.84 22.55 59.50
CA ASP A 231 -4.45 21.13 59.58
C ASP A 231 -5.62 20.21 59.97
N MET A 232 -6.50 20.67 60.86
CA MET A 232 -7.69 19.96 61.31
C MET A 232 -8.92 20.15 60.40
N GLU A 233 -8.75 20.77 59.23
CA GLU A 233 -9.81 21.00 58.22
C GLU A 233 -10.99 21.87 58.73
N VAL A 234 -10.80 22.65 59.79
CA VAL A 234 -11.81 23.55 60.39
C VAL A 234 -11.80 24.91 59.68
N LEU A 235 -12.06 24.89 58.37
CA LEU A 235 -11.69 25.98 57.46
C LEU A 235 -12.40 27.31 57.73
N GLU A 236 -13.69 27.31 58.11
CA GLU A 236 -14.44 28.57 58.36
C GLU A 236 -13.90 29.30 59.59
N GLU A 237 -13.56 28.57 60.66
CA GLU A 237 -12.99 29.15 61.89
C GLU A 237 -11.55 29.65 61.65
N ALA A 238 -10.76 28.90 60.87
CA ALA A 238 -9.43 29.35 60.42
C ALA A 238 -9.51 30.65 59.58
N HIS A 239 -10.48 30.74 58.66
CA HIS A 239 -10.66 31.91 57.80
C HIS A 239 -11.12 33.16 58.56
N LEU A 240 -12.06 33.01 59.52
CA LEU A 240 -12.49 34.12 60.38
C LEU A 240 -11.33 34.68 61.22
N ASN A 241 -10.46 33.81 61.75
CA ASN A 241 -9.26 34.23 62.48
C ASN A 241 -8.19 34.87 61.58
N LEU A 242 -8.02 34.37 60.34
CA LEU A 242 -7.18 35.00 59.31
C LEU A 242 -7.65 36.42 58.96
N LEU A 243 -8.96 36.62 58.79
CA LEU A 243 -9.55 37.93 58.53
C LEU A 243 -9.38 38.88 59.73
N ALA A 244 -9.55 38.40 60.96
CA ALA A 244 -9.29 39.19 62.16
C ALA A 244 -7.81 39.59 62.28
N LEU A 245 -6.87 38.68 62.02
CA LEU A 245 -5.43 38.94 62.03
C LEU A 245 -5.00 39.93 60.93
N ARG A 246 -5.59 39.83 59.73
CA ARG A 246 -5.41 40.78 58.62
C ARG A 246 -5.90 42.19 59.00
N LEU A 247 -7.03 42.28 59.69
CA LEU A 247 -7.65 43.54 60.11
C LEU A 247 -6.92 44.18 61.32
N GLU A 248 -6.32 43.38 62.21
CA GLU A 248 -5.37 43.85 63.22
C GLU A 248 -4.12 44.44 62.57
N LEU A 249 -3.53 43.73 61.60
CA LEU A 249 -2.35 44.17 60.85
C LEU A 249 -2.58 45.48 60.10
N GLN A 250 -3.73 45.64 59.43
CA GLN A 250 -4.11 46.88 58.76
C GLN A 250 -4.14 48.06 59.75
N LYS A 251 -4.77 47.89 60.93
CA LYS A 251 -4.80 48.92 61.99
C LYS A 251 -3.42 49.27 62.53
N GLU A 252 -2.54 48.27 62.76
CA GLU A 252 -1.17 48.52 63.20
C GLU A 252 -0.35 49.28 62.15
N GLN A 253 -0.59 49.00 60.87
CA GLN A 253 0.08 49.63 59.74
C GLN A 253 -0.39 51.07 59.49
N GLU A 254 -1.68 51.36 59.72
CA GLU A 254 -2.25 52.72 59.74
C GLU A 254 -1.76 53.55 60.95
N ALA A 255 -1.47 52.90 62.09
CA ALA A 255 -1.04 53.59 63.33
C ALA A 255 0.39 54.16 63.30
N GLY A 256 1.23 53.78 62.33
CA GLY A 256 2.42 54.54 61.93
C GLY A 256 3.57 54.69 62.95
N VAL A 257 3.80 53.70 63.82
CA VAL A 257 4.88 53.75 64.84
C VAL A 257 6.18 53.15 64.32
N GLU A 258 7.28 53.92 64.26
CA GLU A 258 8.56 53.46 63.68
C GLU A 258 9.12 52.17 64.31
N ASP A 259 9.04 52.04 65.65
CA ASP A 259 9.54 50.88 66.42
C ASP A 259 8.67 49.61 66.29
N SER A 260 7.58 49.65 65.50
CA SER A 260 6.76 48.48 65.16
C SER A 260 7.17 47.81 63.84
N SER A 261 7.91 48.48 62.96
CA SER A 261 8.13 48.09 61.56
C SER A 261 8.61 46.64 61.38
N THR A 262 9.55 46.18 62.21
CA THR A 262 10.07 44.79 62.17
C THR A 262 9.06 43.75 62.66
N LYS A 263 8.20 44.10 63.62
CA LYS A 263 7.12 43.24 64.14
C LYS A 263 5.97 43.14 63.16
N VAL A 264 5.57 44.26 62.54
CA VAL A 264 4.57 44.31 61.46
C VAL A 264 5.06 43.49 60.27
N ALA A 265 6.33 43.63 59.86
CA ALA A 265 6.91 42.81 58.79
C ALA A 265 6.91 41.30 59.11
N GLN A 266 7.17 40.92 60.37
CA GLN A 266 7.11 39.52 60.80
C GLN A 266 5.66 39.00 60.83
N LYS A 267 4.72 39.71 61.45
CA LYS A 267 3.28 39.36 61.44
C LYS A 267 2.74 39.25 60.00
N GLN A 268 3.11 40.18 59.11
CA GLN A 268 2.72 40.17 57.69
C GLN A 268 3.26 38.94 56.95
N LYS A 269 4.48 38.48 57.29
CA LYS A 269 5.03 37.23 56.78
C LYS A 269 4.27 36.02 57.31
N ASP A 270 3.99 35.97 58.61
CA ASP A 270 3.27 34.86 59.24
C ASP A 270 1.82 34.77 58.72
N LEU A 271 1.14 35.90 58.50
CA LEU A 271 -0.16 35.97 57.81
C LEU A 271 -0.07 35.41 56.38
N SER A 272 0.98 35.76 55.62
CA SER A 272 1.16 35.24 54.25
C SER A 272 1.44 33.74 54.21
N LEU A 273 2.09 33.18 55.24
CA LEU A 273 2.28 31.74 55.39
C LEU A 273 0.93 31.06 55.67
N LEU A 274 0.17 31.54 56.65
CA LEU A 274 -1.15 30.96 56.99
C LEU A 274 -2.15 31.01 55.82
N TYR A 275 -2.15 32.08 55.01
CA TYR A 275 -2.95 32.13 53.78
C TYR A 275 -2.44 31.15 52.71
N THR A 276 -1.15 30.86 52.66
CA THR A 276 -0.58 29.84 51.77
C THR A 276 -0.98 28.44 52.25
N ASP A 277 -0.82 28.14 53.54
CA ASP A 277 -1.27 26.88 54.16
C ASP A 277 -2.76 26.62 53.90
N LEU A 278 -3.62 27.65 54.06
CA LEU A 278 -5.05 27.56 53.77
C LEU A 278 -5.30 27.32 52.28
N ARG A 279 -4.60 28.01 51.38
CA ARG A 279 -4.76 27.85 49.92
C ARG A 279 -4.34 26.46 49.47
N ASP A 280 -3.25 25.92 50.00
CA ASP A 280 -2.76 24.57 49.71
C ASP A 280 -3.70 23.50 50.27
N LYS A 281 -4.25 23.70 51.48
CA LYS A 281 -5.28 22.82 52.06
C LYS A 281 -6.58 22.83 51.25
N ILE A 282 -7.02 24.02 50.81
CA ILE A 282 -8.18 24.17 49.92
C ILE A 282 -7.92 23.51 48.55
N HIS A 283 -6.72 23.69 47.98
CA HIS A 283 -6.33 23.01 46.73
C HIS A 283 -6.40 21.49 46.88
N GLU A 284 -5.85 20.92 47.96
CA GLU A 284 -5.93 19.48 48.26
C GLU A 284 -7.38 18.97 48.34
N ILE A 285 -8.25 19.69 49.05
CA ILE A 285 -9.67 19.34 49.21
C ILE A 285 -10.42 19.39 47.87
N VAL A 286 -10.13 20.37 47.03
CA VAL A 286 -10.75 20.55 45.69
C VAL A 286 -10.25 19.50 44.70
N ARG A 287 -8.93 19.26 44.66
CA ARG A 287 -8.26 18.27 43.82
C ARG A 287 -8.85 16.87 44.00
N ASP A 288 -9.08 16.47 45.24
CA ASP A 288 -9.55 15.12 45.56
C ASP A 288 -11.10 15.01 45.56
N SER A 289 -11.83 16.09 45.26
CA SER A 289 -13.27 16.20 45.46
C SER A 289 -14.15 15.30 44.57
N SER A 290 -13.70 14.93 43.37
CA SER A 290 -14.41 13.96 42.49
C SER A 290 -13.99 12.49 42.72
N THR A 291 -13.07 12.22 43.64
CA THR A 291 -12.69 10.85 44.01
C THR A 291 -13.83 10.14 44.77
N ARG A 292 -13.86 8.80 44.71
CA ARG A 292 -14.87 7.98 45.39
C ARG A 292 -14.19 6.97 46.33
N PRO A 293 -14.62 6.86 47.61
CA PRO A 293 -15.64 7.67 48.27
C PRO A 293 -15.17 9.12 48.51
N ALA A 294 -16.05 10.09 48.25
CA ALA A 294 -15.74 11.52 48.33
C ALA A 294 -15.62 11.96 49.80
N ARG A 295 -14.41 11.79 50.35
CA ARG A 295 -14.08 11.95 51.78
C ARG A 295 -14.40 13.35 52.32
N ASN A 296 -14.26 14.37 51.47
CA ASN A 296 -14.24 15.77 51.87
C ASN A 296 -15.53 16.54 51.51
N LYS A 297 -16.64 15.85 51.15
CA LYS A 297 -17.90 16.48 50.68
C LYS A 297 -18.42 17.63 51.55
N GLY A 298 -18.34 17.49 52.88
CA GLY A 298 -18.79 18.54 53.81
C GLY A 298 -17.92 19.81 53.81
N LEU A 299 -16.65 19.69 53.42
CA LEU A 299 -15.68 20.80 53.41
C LEU A 299 -15.80 21.69 52.16
N LEU A 300 -16.46 21.19 51.10
CA LEU A 300 -16.62 21.92 49.84
C LEU A 300 -17.48 23.19 49.99
N ILE A 301 -18.42 23.21 50.94
CA ILE A 301 -19.26 24.37 51.24
C ILE A 301 -18.44 25.49 51.93
N PRO A 302 -17.69 25.22 53.02
CA PRO A 302 -16.64 26.10 53.52
C PRO A 302 -15.69 26.61 52.44
N VAL A 303 -15.14 25.73 51.60
CA VAL A 303 -14.24 26.09 50.49
C VAL A 303 -14.89 27.11 49.56
N ALA A 304 -16.11 26.86 49.10
CA ALA A 304 -16.82 27.78 48.20
C ALA A 304 -17.03 29.16 48.83
N ARG A 305 -17.42 29.20 50.11
CA ARG A 305 -17.62 30.44 50.88
C ARG A 305 -16.33 31.24 51.02
N ILE A 306 -15.23 30.59 51.41
CA ILE A 306 -13.91 31.23 51.58
C ILE A 306 -13.44 31.83 50.25
N ILE A 307 -13.57 31.08 49.14
CA ILE A 307 -13.21 31.57 47.81
C ILE A 307 -14.06 32.78 47.41
N GLN A 308 -15.39 32.74 47.59
CA GLN A 308 -16.25 33.92 47.32
C GLN A 308 -15.84 35.13 48.16
N GLU A 309 -15.44 34.92 49.41
CA GLU A 309 -15.24 35.99 50.39
C GLU A 309 -13.84 36.64 50.26
N GLU A 310 -12.82 35.88 49.85
CA GLU A 310 -11.52 36.43 49.44
C GLU A 310 -11.56 37.06 48.05
N GLU A 311 -12.31 36.51 47.07
CA GLU A 311 -12.43 37.13 45.74
C GLU A 311 -13.16 38.49 45.81
N LYS A 312 -14.09 38.68 46.75
CA LYS A 312 -14.66 40.01 47.11
C LYS A 312 -13.61 40.99 47.64
N ARG A 313 -12.53 40.50 48.27
CA ARG A 313 -11.43 41.28 48.90
C ARG A 313 -10.16 41.31 48.06
N ALA A 314 -10.26 40.97 46.78
CA ALA A 314 -9.15 41.01 45.84
C ALA A 314 -8.56 42.43 45.77
N GLY A 315 -7.31 42.59 46.24
CA GLY A 315 -6.61 43.87 46.33
C GLY A 315 -6.58 44.53 47.72
N GLU A 316 -7.28 44.00 48.73
CA GLU A 316 -7.14 44.48 50.11
C GLU A 316 -5.78 44.07 50.71
N PRO A 317 -5.06 44.97 51.44
CA PRO A 317 -3.80 44.65 52.09
C PRO A 317 -3.85 43.40 52.97
N GLY A 318 -2.74 42.65 53.02
CA GLY A 318 -2.56 41.47 53.86
C GLY A 318 -3.05 40.14 53.27
N GLY A 319 -3.76 40.13 52.14
CA GLY A 319 -4.15 38.90 51.43
C GLY A 319 -3.12 38.41 50.40
N LEU A 320 -3.42 37.28 49.76
CA LEU A 320 -2.67 36.82 48.58
C LEU A 320 -3.08 37.65 47.33
N PRO A 321 -2.14 37.90 46.39
CA PRO A 321 -2.39 38.70 45.20
C PRO A 321 -3.07 37.93 44.05
N ASP A 322 -3.13 36.60 44.13
CA ASP A 322 -3.71 35.73 43.10
C ASP A 322 -5.22 35.57 43.30
N SER A 323 -5.97 35.38 42.20
CA SER A 323 -7.39 34.98 42.27
C SER A 323 -7.55 33.60 42.90
N TRP A 324 -8.45 33.51 43.88
CA TRP A 324 -8.83 32.26 44.53
C TRP A 324 -9.73 31.43 43.60
N VAL A 325 -10.51 32.09 42.74
CA VAL A 325 -11.31 31.44 41.69
C VAL A 325 -10.41 30.78 40.63
N GLU A 326 -9.31 31.39 40.20
CA GLU A 326 -8.36 30.71 39.29
C GLU A 326 -7.60 29.57 40.02
N ALA A 327 -7.18 29.77 41.28
CA ALA A 327 -6.54 28.72 42.07
C ALA A 327 -7.43 27.47 42.24
N TRP A 328 -8.75 27.68 42.41
CA TRP A 328 -9.75 26.61 42.43
C TRP A 328 -9.87 25.87 41.08
N LYS A 329 -9.83 26.58 39.94
CA LYS A 329 -9.86 25.95 38.61
C LYS A 329 -8.63 25.10 38.34
N ASP A 330 -7.45 25.55 38.75
CA ASP A 330 -6.23 24.74 38.62
C ASP A 330 -6.24 23.54 39.57
N ALA A 331 -6.75 23.66 40.81
CA ALA A 331 -6.99 22.51 41.69
C ALA A 331 -7.96 21.47 41.08
N VAL A 332 -9.07 21.92 40.47
CA VAL A 332 -9.97 21.06 39.69
C VAL A 332 -9.23 20.39 38.53
N CYS A 333 -8.36 21.12 37.83
CA CYS A 333 -7.59 20.57 36.73
C CYS A 333 -6.54 19.53 37.18
N ASP A 334 -5.92 19.72 38.34
CA ASP A 334 -4.96 18.76 38.91
C ASP A 334 -5.68 17.50 39.42
N GLY A 335 -6.89 17.63 39.96
CA GLY A 335 -7.78 16.50 40.24
C GLY A 335 -8.11 15.68 38.97
N VAL A 336 -8.48 16.37 37.89
CA VAL A 336 -8.70 15.76 36.57
C VAL A 336 -7.39 15.14 36.01
N GLN A 337 -6.24 15.76 36.22
CA GLN A 337 -4.94 15.23 35.79
C GLN A 337 -4.55 13.97 36.57
N LEU A 338 -4.80 13.90 37.88
CA LEU A 338 -4.65 12.68 38.65
C LEU A 338 -5.63 11.59 38.16
N LYS A 339 -6.90 11.94 37.91
CA LYS A 339 -7.91 10.99 37.42
C LYS A 339 -7.49 10.39 36.07
N VAL A 340 -7.05 11.19 35.11
CA VAL A 340 -6.53 10.72 33.80
C VAL A 340 -5.25 9.90 33.94
N ASN A 341 -4.31 10.29 34.81
CA ASN A 341 -3.09 9.52 35.05
C ASN A 341 -3.36 8.18 35.76
N SER A 342 -4.46 8.05 36.51
CA SER A 342 -4.86 6.81 37.18
C SER A 342 -5.53 5.78 36.25
N VAL A 343 -5.93 6.17 35.03
CA VAL A 343 -6.52 5.26 34.05
C VAL A 343 -5.46 4.24 33.60
N HIS A 344 -5.76 2.96 33.80
CA HIS A 344 -4.81 1.87 33.52
C HIS A 344 -4.25 1.92 32.10
N LEU A 345 -2.91 1.86 32.00
CA LEU A 345 -2.15 1.86 30.75
C LEU A 345 -1.26 0.62 30.73
N GLU A 346 -1.62 -0.36 29.91
CA GLU A 346 -0.86 -1.59 29.73
C GLU A 346 0.45 -1.32 28.97
N GLN A 347 1.48 -2.13 29.24
CA GLN A 347 2.70 -2.11 28.42
C GLN A 347 2.42 -2.74 27.05
N ARG A 348 3.04 -2.19 25.99
CA ARG A 348 2.84 -2.64 24.60
C ARG A 348 3.19 -4.12 24.41
N GLU A 349 4.19 -4.59 25.14
CA GLU A 349 4.70 -5.96 25.17
C GLU A 349 3.66 -6.95 25.72
N GLN A 350 2.76 -6.48 26.58
CA GLN A 350 1.73 -7.28 27.25
C GLN A 350 0.45 -7.35 26.40
N ASN A 351 0.03 -6.23 25.80
CA ASN A 351 -1.17 -6.18 24.95
C ASN A 351 -0.91 -5.50 23.59
N LYS A 352 -1.13 -6.28 22.51
CA LYS A 352 -1.08 -5.78 21.12
C LYS A 352 -2.09 -4.66 20.82
N SER A 353 -3.08 -4.42 21.70
CA SER A 353 -4.11 -3.38 21.60
C SER A 353 -4.08 -2.37 22.76
N TRP A 354 -3.00 -2.31 23.55
CA TRP A 354 -2.80 -1.47 24.74
C TRP A 354 -3.45 -0.07 24.63
N LEU A 355 -3.14 0.68 23.57
CA LEU A 355 -3.61 2.05 23.37
C LEU A 355 -5.12 2.10 23.09
N ALA A 356 -5.66 1.16 22.30
CA ALA A 356 -7.09 1.10 22.01
C ALA A 356 -7.92 0.72 23.25
N VAL A 357 -7.36 -0.13 24.13
CA VAL A 357 -7.97 -0.46 25.43
C VAL A 357 -7.91 0.74 26.37
N HIS A 358 -6.74 1.36 26.55
CA HIS A 358 -6.55 2.54 27.39
C HIS A 358 -7.46 3.71 26.98
N LEU A 359 -7.54 4.02 25.68
CA LEU A 359 -8.43 5.06 25.15
C LEU A 359 -9.93 4.73 25.39
N GLY A 360 -10.30 3.44 25.44
CA GLY A 360 -11.63 3.01 25.85
C GLY A 360 -11.90 3.27 27.34
N LEU A 361 -10.98 2.83 28.21
CA LEU A 361 -11.06 3.06 29.66
C LEU A 361 -11.06 4.55 30.02
N LEU A 362 -10.25 5.35 29.32
CA LEU A 362 -10.19 6.80 29.47
C LEU A 362 -11.52 7.45 29.10
N GLY A 363 -12.16 7.01 28.00
CA GLY A 363 -13.49 7.49 27.62
C GLY A 363 -14.54 7.24 28.69
N ASN A 364 -14.57 6.02 29.26
CA ASN A 364 -15.49 5.69 30.37
C ASN A 364 -15.20 6.54 31.61
N ALA A 365 -13.93 6.64 32.03
CA ALA A 365 -13.53 7.37 33.22
C ALA A 365 -13.88 8.87 33.15
N ILE A 366 -13.85 9.48 31.96
CA ILE A 366 -14.31 10.86 31.72
C ILE A 366 -15.83 10.98 31.94
N VAL A 367 -16.62 10.06 31.38
CA VAL A 367 -18.10 10.09 31.51
C VAL A 367 -18.53 9.82 32.95
N GLU A 368 -17.94 8.83 33.62
CA GLU A 368 -18.25 8.51 35.02
C GLU A 368 -17.95 9.68 35.97
N ASP A 369 -16.85 10.41 35.74
CA ASP A 369 -16.49 11.58 36.55
C ASP A 369 -17.39 12.78 36.26
N LEU A 370 -17.68 13.08 34.98
CA LEU A 370 -18.60 14.17 34.61
C LEU A 370 -20.04 13.90 35.07
N GLU A 371 -20.50 12.65 35.05
CA GLU A 371 -21.76 12.25 35.67
C GLU A 371 -21.74 12.45 37.19
N ASN A 372 -20.64 12.13 37.87
CA ASN A 372 -20.48 12.37 39.30
C ASN A 372 -20.47 13.88 39.63
N VAL A 373 -19.77 14.68 38.84
CA VAL A 373 -19.72 16.14 38.96
C VAL A 373 -21.11 16.73 38.82
N LYS A 374 -21.87 16.31 37.80
CA LYS A 374 -23.25 16.75 37.57
C LYS A 374 -24.23 16.31 38.67
N LYS A 375 -24.17 15.04 39.10
CA LYS A 375 -25.11 14.46 40.07
C LYS A 375 -24.88 14.96 41.49
N GLU A 376 -23.62 15.16 41.89
CA GLU A 376 -23.25 15.45 43.27
C GLU A 376 -22.49 16.77 43.41
N LEU A 377 -21.36 16.92 42.72
CA LEU A 377 -20.39 18.01 43.01
C LEU A 377 -20.90 19.41 42.63
N ARG A 378 -21.74 19.51 41.60
CA ARG A 378 -22.40 20.75 41.16
C ARG A 378 -23.12 21.44 42.32
N TRP A 379 -23.75 20.68 43.20
CA TRP A 379 -24.54 21.18 44.32
C TRP A 379 -23.71 21.59 45.54
N SER A 380 -22.39 21.35 45.52
CA SER A 380 -21.46 21.76 46.58
C SER A 380 -20.91 23.19 46.40
N TYR A 381 -21.28 23.89 45.33
CA TYR A 381 -20.83 25.25 45.01
C TYR A 381 -22.00 26.10 44.49
N PRO A 382 -21.98 27.43 44.69
CA PRO A 382 -22.91 28.36 44.03
C PRO A 382 -22.81 28.33 42.48
N PRO A 383 -23.89 28.65 41.75
CA PRO A 383 -23.92 28.61 40.28
C PRO A 383 -22.83 29.45 39.58
N THR A 384 -22.37 30.52 40.21
CA THR A 384 -21.31 31.42 39.73
C THR A 384 -19.99 30.70 39.39
N PHE A 385 -19.66 29.62 40.10
CA PHE A 385 -18.45 28.81 39.85
C PHE A 385 -18.50 28.01 38.53
N LYS A 386 -19.70 27.76 37.99
CA LYS A 386 -19.94 26.97 36.77
C LYS A 386 -19.21 25.62 36.80
N VAL A 387 -19.26 24.88 37.92
CA VAL A 387 -18.47 23.67 38.20
C VAL A 387 -18.35 22.72 37.00
N PHE A 388 -19.47 22.32 36.39
CA PHE A 388 -19.48 21.40 35.24
C PHE A 388 -18.67 21.94 34.05
N SER A 389 -18.83 23.23 33.73
CA SER A 389 -18.08 23.96 32.70
C SER A 389 -16.57 23.90 32.95
N THR A 390 -16.14 24.11 34.20
CA THR A 390 -14.74 24.07 34.62
C THR A 390 -14.15 22.66 34.52
N TYR A 391 -14.90 21.63 34.92
CA TYR A 391 -14.48 20.24 34.76
C TYR A 391 -14.36 19.84 33.28
N VAL A 392 -15.34 20.18 32.43
CA VAL A 392 -15.30 19.91 30.98
C VAL A 392 -14.06 20.55 30.33
N LYS A 393 -13.78 21.82 30.65
CA LYS A 393 -12.58 22.54 30.16
C LYS A 393 -11.28 21.93 30.67
N SER A 394 -11.23 21.52 31.94
CA SER A 394 -10.09 20.79 32.50
C SER A 394 -9.87 19.45 31.80
N TYR A 395 -10.93 18.70 31.50
CA TYR A 395 -10.84 17.47 30.70
C TYR A 395 -10.34 17.75 29.27
N HIS A 396 -10.80 18.80 28.59
CA HIS A 396 -10.26 19.18 27.28
C HIS A 396 -8.76 19.50 27.32
N ARG A 397 -8.29 20.21 28.36
CA ARG A 397 -6.88 20.59 28.60
C ARG A 397 -6.01 19.36 28.90
N VAL A 398 -6.37 18.59 29.92
CA VAL A 398 -5.62 17.43 30.42
C VAL A 398 -5.56 16.31 29.39
N VAL A 399 -6.70 15.96 28.76
CA VAL A 399 -6.72 14.88 27.77
C VAL A 399 -5.91 15.26 26.53
N GLY A 400 -5.94 16.52 26.09
CA GLY A 400 -5.08 17.00 25.00
C GLY A 400 -3.58 16.80 25.29
N GLN A 401 -3.13 17.15 26.50
CA GLN A 401 -1.75 16.94 26.94
C GLN A 401 -1.40 15.45 27.10
N HIS A 402 -2.32 14.62 27.58
CA HIS A 402 -2.13 13.17 27.75
C HIS A 402 -1.99 12.45 26.41
N LEU A 403 -2.86 12.76 25.46
CA LEU A 403 -2.80 12.21 24.09
C LEU A 403 -1.47 12.53 23.39
N LYS A 404 -0.88 13.71 23.66
CA LYS A 404 0.46 14.05 23.16
C LYS A 404 1.57 13.18 23.78
N LYS A 405 1.53 12.91 25.09
CA LYS A 405 2.47 11.99 25.75
C LYS A 405 2.36 10.55 25.19
N LEU A 406 1.15 10.13 24.82
CA LEU A 406 0.91 8.82 24.18
C LEU A 406 1.41 8.80 22.71
N GLU A 407 1.35 9.92 22.00
CA GLU A 407 1.80 10.04 20.60
C GLU A 407 3.30 9.75 20.45
N GLU A 408 4.13 10.23 21.39
CA GLU A 408 5.57 9.98 21.43
C GLU A 408 5.88 8.46 21.51
N GLN A 409 5.07 7.72 22.27
CA GLN A 409 5.16 6.27 22.44
C GLN A 409 4.49 5.48 21.29
N THR A 410 3.80 6.16 20.37
CA THR A 410 2.99 5.54 19.32
C THR A 410 3.77 5.42 18.01
N THR A 411 4.12 4.19 17.62
CA THR A 411 4.93 3.90 16.40
C THR A 411 4.25 2.97 15.39
N GLU A 412 3.25 2.18 15.80
CA GLU A 412 2.57 1.23 14.91
C GLU A 412 1.36 1.86 14.21
N LEU A 413 1.09 1.46 12.96
CA LEU A 413 0.00 2.03 12.16
C LEU A 413 -1.38 1.85 12.81
N LYS A 414 -1.59 0.71 13.49
CA LYS A 414 -2.81 0.37 14.24
C LYS A 414 -3.05 1.34 15.42
N ASP A 415 -1.97 1.78 16.07
CA ASP A 415 -2.01 2.61 17.27
C ASP A 415 -2.16 4.09 16.86
N LEU A 416 -1.47 4.51 15.80
CA LEU A 416 -1.70 5.80 15.14
C LEU A 416 -3.15 5.93 14.65
N TYR A 417 -3.73 4.85 14.09
CA TYR A 417 -5.16 4.79 13.74
C TYR A 417 -6.04 4.94 14.99
N ALA A 418 -5.79 4.17 16.05
CA ALA A 418 -6.60 4.22 17.27
C ALA A 418 -6.60 5.62 17.92
N LEU A 419 -5.46 6.30 17.92
CA LEU A 419 -5.31 7.66 18.44
C LEU A 419 -6.05 8.68 17.57
N LEU A 420 -5.90 8.62 16.25
CA LEU A 420 -6.61 9.50 15.31
C LEU A 420 -8.13 9.30 15.36
N ASP A 421 -8.60 8.06 15.34
CA ASP A 421 -10.03 7.70 15.42
C ASP A 421 -10.64 8.17 16.75
N TRP A 422 -9.88 8.09 17.85
CA TRP A 422 -10.37 8.57 19.14
C TRP A 422 -10.52 10.09 19.18
N ILE A 423 -9.51 10.82 18.69
CA ILE A 423 -9.52 12.29 18.63
C ILE A 423 -10.58 12.83 17.67
N LEU A 424 -10.71 12.24 16.49
CA LEU A 424 -11.57 12.73 15.42
C LEU A 424 -13.03 12.28 15.59
N ASN A 425 -13.25 11.00 15.91
CA ASN A 425 -14.58 10.38 15.86
C ASN A 425 -15.15 10.08 17.24
N LYS A 426 -14.37 9.47 18.16
CA LYS A 426 -14.94 8.92 19.41
C LYS A 426 -15.15 9.97 20.50
N TYR A 427 -14.22 10.90 20.71
CA TYR A 427 -14.30 11.87 21.81
C TYR A 427 -15.58 12.73 21.77
N LYS A 428 -15.92 13.21 20.56
CA LYS A 428 -17.11 14.03 20.32
C LYS A 428 -18.41 13.22 20.21
N SER A 429 -18.35 11.89 20.23
CA SER A 429 -19.51 11.03 20.01
C SER A 429 -20.40 10.90 21.25
N ASP A 430 -21.62 10.42 21.01
CA ASP A 430 -22.64 10.01 21.98
C ASP A 430 -22.17 9.02 23.07
N ARG A 431 -20.92 8.52 22.98
CA ARG A 431 -20.28 7.63 23.96
C ARG A 431 -19.40 8.35 24.98
N ILE A 432 -18.98 9.58 24.69
CA ILE A 432 -18.11 10.40 25.57
C ILE A 432 -18.76 11.78 25.70
N MET A 433 -18.27 12.81 25.00
CA MET A 433 -18.77 14.19 25.19
C MET A 433 -20.18 14.44 24.64
N GLY A 434 -20.68 13.58 23.74
CA GLY A 434 -22.08 13.61 23.30
C GLY A 434 -23.07 12.86 24.19
N SER A 435 -22.62 12.24 25.30
CA SER A 435 -23.46 11.30 26.07
C SER A 435 -24.77 11.92 26.57
N LEU A 436 -25.86 11.18 26.35
CA LEU A 436 -27.20 11.53 26.85
C LEU A 436 -27.27 11.66 28.37
N THR A 437 -26.39 10.99 29.11
CA THR A 437 -26.32 11.09 30.58
C THR A 437 -25.78 12.46 31.05
N LEU A 438 -24.98 13.13 30.22
CA LEU A 438 -24.44 14.46 30.49
C LEU A 438 -25.45 15.58 30.16
N GLN A 439 -26.45 15.34 29.32
CA GLN A 439 -27.48 16.33 28.95
C GLN A 439 -28.48 16.62 30.09
N PRO A 440 -28.90 17.88 30.31
CA PRO A 440 -28.73 19.04 29.44
C PRO A 440 -27.45 19.86 29.65
N ASP A 441 -26.69 19.64 30.74
CA ASP A 441 -25.55 20.48 31.15
C ASP A 441 -24.45 20.62 30.07
N MET A 442 -24.37 19.65 29.16
CA MET A 442 -23.43 19.61 28.03
C MET A 442 -23.96 20.29 26.74
N THR A 443 -25.16 20.87 26.74
CA THR A 443 -25.75 21.56 25.57
C THR A 443 -25.08 22.91 25.27
N ASP A 444 -24.64 23.63 26.31
CA ASP A 444 -24.04 24.97 26.20
C ASP A 444 -22.50 24.95 26.21
N GLU A 445 -21.88 23.76 26.29
CA GLU A 445 -20.43 23.57 26.36
C GLU A 445 -19.81 23.06 25.04
N SER A 446 -18.48 23.15 24.95
CA SER A 446 -17.72 22.61 23.83
C SER A 446 -17.62 21.09 23.88
N THR A 447 -17.54 20.44 22.72
CA THR A 447 -17.15 19.02 22.58
C THR A 447 -15.67 18.83 22.24
N ASP A 448 -14.90 19.92 22.12
CA ASP A 448 -13.64 19.94 21.40
C ASP A 448 -12.42 19.92 22.33
N LEU A 449 -11.54 18.93 22.11
CA LEU A 449 -10.24 18.82 22.79
C LEU A 449 -9.40 20.08 22.60
N GLN A 450 -8.76 20.54 23.68
CA GLN A 450 -7.79 21.62 23.64
C GLN A 450 -6.42 21.04 23.23
N LEU A 451 -6.27 20.78 21.94
CA LEU A 451 -5.02 20.32 21.33
C LEU A 451 -4.06 21.49 21.08
N GLU A 452 -2.76 21.22 21.12
CA GLU A 452 -1.74 22.18 20.67
C GLU A 452 -1.86 22.47 19.17
N SER A 453 -1.44 23.67 18.76
CA SER A 453 -1.29 24.05 17.35
C SER A 453 -0.42 23.05 16.59
N ASP A 454 -0.86 22.68 15.39
CA ASP A 454 -0.26 21.64 14.52
C ASP A 454 -0.23 20.20 15.06
N PHE A 455 -0.53 19.88 16.33
CA PHE A 455 -0.43 18.49 16.85
C PHE A 455 -1.23 17.46 16.03
N LEU A 456 -2.50 17.73 15.77
CA LEU A 456 -3.36 16.85 14.97
C LEU A 456 -2.87 16.69 13.51
N LYS A 457 -2.20 17.70 12.97
CA LYS A 457 -1.63 17.68 11.61
C LYS A 457 -0.34 16.85 11.61
N GLN A 458 0.55 17.03 12.59
CA GLN A 458 1.74 16.20 12.79
C GLN A 458 1.36 14.72 12.93
N LEU A 459 0.33 14.40 13.72
CA LEU A 459 -0.17 13.03 13.88
C LEU A 459 -0.76 12.47 12.57
N LYS A 460 -1.55 13.25 11.81
CA LYS A 460 -2.04 12.85 10.48
C LYS A 460 -0.88 12.60 9.50
N ASP A 461 0.15 13.44 9.50
CA ASP A 461 1.31 13.30 8.61
C ASP A 461 2.24 12.13 9.03
N LYS A 462 2.40 11.86 10.34
CA LYS A 462 3.07 10.65 10.88
C LYS A 462 2.35 9.37 10.47
N TYR A 463 1.01 9.36 10.52
CA TYR A 463 0.20 8.25 10.00
C TYR A 463 0.44 8.01 8.50
N VAL A 464 0.44 9.06 7.68
CA VAL A 464 0.73 8.96 6.23
C VAL A 464 2.15 8.45 5.98
N CYS A 465 3.15 8.94 6.72
CA CYS A 465 4.52 8.41 6.66
C CYS A 465 4.59 6.92 7.03
N ARG A 466 3.86 6.47 8.05
CA ARG A 466 3.83 5.03 8.39
C ARG A 466 3.11 4.19 7.32
N VAL A 467 2.05 4.70 6.69
CA VAL A 467 1.43 4.04 5.52
C VAL A 467 2.43 3.90 4.37
N LYS A 468 3.29 4.90 4.15
CA LYS A 468 4.35 4.89 3.13
C LYS A 468 5.35 3.75 3.36
N GLU A 469 5.85 3.62 4.59
CA GLU A 469 6.76 2.54 5.02
C GLU A 469 6.11 1.17 4.88
N GLU A 470 4.88 1.02 5.36
CA GLU A 470 4.08 -0.21 5.26
C GLU A 470 3.79 -0.62 3.81
N MET A 471 3.59 0.34 2.90
CA MET A 471 3.40 0.06 1.48
C MET A 471 4.70 -0.40 0.81
N ARG A 472 5.82 0.24 1.15
CA ARG A 472 7.17 -0.14 0.71
C ARG A 472 7.50 -1.56 1.13
N THR A 473 7.29 -1.91 2.41
CA THR A 473 7.54 -3.27 2.92
C THR A 473 6.68 -4.32 2.21
N VAL A 474 5.44 -4.00 1.82
CA VAL A 474 4.60 -4.93 1.04
C VAL A 474 5.17 -5.19 -0.35
N VAL A 475 5.57 -4.17 -1.10
CA VAL A 475 6.12 -4.37 -2.46
C VAL A 475 7.53 -4.98 -2.46
N GLU A 476 8.33 -4.71 -1.44
CA GLU A 476 9.61 -5.39 -1.21
C GLU A 476 9.40 -6.87 -0.85
N ARG A 477 8.40 -7.19 -0.03
CA ARG A 477 8.05 -8.59 0.32
C ARG A 477 7.54 -9.38 -0.87
N ILE A 478 6.81 -8.76 -1.80
CA ILE A 478 6.36 -9.40 -3.05
C ILE A 478 7.57 -9.89 -3.87
N ILE A 479 8.63 -9.09 -3.99
CA ILE A 479 9.86 -9.48 -4.69
C ILE A 479 10.54 -10.69 -4.00
N VAL A 480 10.56 -10.71 -2.66
CA VAL A 480 11.09 -11.85 -1.89
C VAL A 480 10.26 -13.12 -2.12
N VAL A 481 8.93 -13.03 -2.08
CA VAL A 481 8.03 -14.17 -2.30
C VAL A 481 8.12 -14.71 -3.73
N GLU A 482 8.19 -13.85 -4.74
CA GLU A 482 8.45 -14.25 -6.14
C GLU A 482 9.80 -14.96 -6.28
N ASN A 483 10.85 -14.46 -5.62
CA ASN A 483 12.14 -15.15 -5.61
C ASN A 483 12.08 -16.53 -4.94
N GLU A 484 11.49 -16.62 -3.74
CA GLU A 484 11.44 -17.85 -2.94
C GLU A 484 10.52 -18.92 -3.55
N SER A 485 9.36 -18.52 -4.10
CA SER A 485 8.34 -19.45 -4.59
C SER A 485 8.31 -19.67 -6.11
N VAL A 486 8.96 -18.80 -6.90
CA VAL A 486 9.00 -18.90 -8.36
C VAL A 486 10.44 -18.99 -8.88
N TRP A 487 11.27 -17.96 -8.67
CA TRP A 487 12.56 -17.82 -9.39
C TRP A 487 13.61 -18.84 -8.95
N SER A 488 13.84 -18.99 -7.65
CA SER A 488 14.89 -19.86 -7.09
C SER A 488 14.60 -21.35 -7.33
N VAL A 489 13.34 -21.76 -7.16
CA VAL A 489 12.84 -23.12 -7.42
C VAL A 489 12.54 -23.40 -8.89
N ARG A 490 12.59 -22.39 -9.76
CA ARG A 490 12.24 -22.47 -11.20
C ARG A 490 10.85 -23.04 -11.45
N LYS A 491 9.87 -22.61 -10.65
CA LYS A 491 8.45 -23.00 -10.80
C LYS A 491 7.91 -22.45 -12.12
N LYS A 492 7.15 -23.25 -12.88
CA LYS A 492 6.40 -22.76 -14.04
C LYS A 492 5.28 -21.79 -13.58
N PRO A 493 5.02 -20.68 -14.30
CA PRO A 493 3.90 -19.79 -13.97
C PRO A 493 2.54 -20.49 -13.94
N GLU A 494 1.62 -19.92 -13.17
CA GLU A 494 0.23 -20.36 -13.11
C GLU A 494 -0.60 -19.69 -14.23
N GLU A 495 -1.63 -20.39 -14.69
CA GLU A 495 -2.41 -20.03 -15.87
C GLU A 495 -3.87 -19.73 -15.47
N GLU A 496 -4.29 -18.48 -15.69
CA GLU A 496 -5.61 -17.96 -15.33
C GLU A 496 -6.30 -17.46 -16.62
N ASP A 497 -7.46 -18.02 -16.95
CA ASP A 497 -8.19 -17.76 -18.21
C ASP A 497 -7.31 -17.87 -19.48
N ASN A 498 -6.40 -18.85 -19.50
CA ASN A 498 -5.34 -19.11 -20.50
C ASN A 498 -4.12 -18.17 -20.46
N PHE A 499 -4.08 -17.18 -19.55
CA PHE A 499 -2.98 -16.22 -19.46
C PHE A 499 -2.05 -16.53 -18.28
N PHE A 500 -0.73 -16.47 -18.47
CA PHE A 500 0.20 -16.60 -17.34
C PHE A 500 0.14 -15.36 -16.45
N CYS A 501 -0.13 -15.52 -15.15
CA CYS A 501 -0.27 -14.43 -14.19
C CYS A 501 0.44 -14.76 -12.87
N SER A 502 0.83 -13.73 -12.11
CA SER A 502 1.17 -13.82 -10.69
C SER A 502 0.06 -13.19 -9.84
N PRO A 503 -0.20 -13.66 -8.61
CA PRO A 503 -1.21 -13.09 -7.72
C PRO A 503 -0.91 -11.66 -7.21
N PHE A 504 0.33 -11.18 -7.27
CA PHE A 504 0.72 -9.91 -6.62
C PHE A 504 -0.11 -8.66 -7.01
N PRO A 505 -0.68 -8.51 -8.23
CA PRO A 505 -1.52 -7.37 -8.58
C PRO A 505 -2.76 -7.23 -7.69
N MET A 506 -3.29 -8.34 -7.20
CA MET A 506 -4.44 -8.37 -6.29
C MET A 506 -4.04 -8.11 -4.84
N ASP A 507 -2.87 -8.57 -4.40
CA ASP A 507 -2.32 -8.23 -3.07
C ASP A 507 -2.09 -6.73 -2.94
N ILE A 508 -1.45 -6.12 -3.95
CA ILE A 508 -1.21 -4.68 -4.00
C ILE A 508 -2.53 -3.90 -4.01
N TRP A 509 -3.47 -4.27 -4.89
CA TRP A 509 -4.78 -3.60 -4.95
C TRP A 509 -5.53 -3.70 -3.62
N THR A 510 -5.54 -4.88 -3.00
CA THR A 510 -6.19 -5.12 -1.70
C THR A 510 -5.56 -4.26 -0.61
N ARG A 511 -4.23 -4.11 -0.60
CA ARG A 511 -3.52 -3.24 0.36
C ARG A 511 -3.85 -1.76 0.16
N VAL A 512 -3.80 -1.25 -1.08
CA VAL A 512 -4.15 0.16 -1.38
C VAL A 512 -5.61 0.44 -1.04
N LYS A 513 -6.53 -0.46 -1.40
CA LYS A 513 -7.97 -0.34 -1.11
C LYS A 513 -8.26 -0.42 0.40
N GLY A 514 -7.56 -1.28 1.12
CA GLY A 514 -7.63 -1.37 2.59
C GLY A 514 -7.21 -0.05 3.23
N ASN A 515 -6.02 0.45 2.90
CA ASN A 515 -5.49 1.72 3.39
C ASN A 515 -6.46 2.88 3.09
N THR A 516 -7.01 2.94 1.88
CA THR A 516 -8.01 3.94 1.45
C THR A 516 -9.31 3.87 2.28
N THR A 517 -9.82 2.66 2.50
CA THR A 517 -11.06 2.46 3.28
C THR A 517 -10.87 2.86 4.74
N ILE A 518 -9.72 2.55 5.33
CA ILE A 518 -9.36 2.87 6.71
C ILE A 518 -9.16 4.39 6.89
N SER A 519 -8.43 5.05 5.98
CA SER A 519 -8.21 6.50 6.06
C SER A 519 -9.49 7.32 5.82
N LYS A 520 -10.39 6.85 4.95
CA LYS A 520 -11.74 7.41 4.77
C LYS A 520 -12.58 7.40 6.06
N GLN A 521 -12.43 6.37 6.90
CA GLN A 521 -13.11 6.27 8.20
C GLN A 521 -12.55 7.26 9.25
N LEU A 522 -11.29 7.68 9.10
CA LEU A 522 -10.70 8.74 9.93
C LEU A 522 -11.10 10.14 9.48
N CYS A 523 -10.88 10.47 8.20
CA CYS A 523 -11.07 11.82 7.67
C CYS A 523 -10.96 11.83 6.13
N VAL A 524 -11.87 12.52 5.44
CA VAL A 524 -11.86 12.62 3.96
C VAL A 524 -10.55 13.21 3.42
N ASP A 525 -9.98 14.22 4.08
CA ASP A 525 -8.68 14.82 3.70
C ASP A 525 -7.52 13.80 3.75
N LEU A 526 -7.65 12.78 4.61
CA LEU A 526 -6.64 11.75 4.81
C LEU A 526 -6.74 10.63 3.76
N GLU A 527 -7.95 10.39 3.23
CA GLU A 527 -8.19 9.44 2.12
C GLU A 527 -7.33 9.78 0.90
N HIS A 528 -7.42 11.02 0.41
CA HIS A 528 -6.62 11.49 -0.73
C HIS A 528 -5.12 11.41 -0.46
N LYS A 529 -4.63 11.93 0.68
CA LYS A 529 -3.20 11.83 1.07
C LYS A 529 -2.68 10.39 1.10
N VAL A 530 -3.50 9.44 1.54
CA VAL A 530 -3.13 8.02 1.63
C VAL A 530 -3.10 7.35 0.26
N ILE A 531 -4.11 7.58 -0.60
CA ILE A 531 -4.08 7.10 -2.00
C ILE A 531 -2.83 7.63 -2.69
N GLN A 532 -2.59 8.94 -2.60
CA GLN A 532 -1.44 9.63 -3.19
C GLN A 532 -0.11 8.98 -2.75
N THR A 533 0.05 8.78 -1.44
CA THR A 533 1.28 8.22 -0.86
C THR A 533 1.51 6.77 -1.26
N CYS A 534 0.46 5.94 -1.31
CA CYS A 534 0.56 4.55 -1.78
C CYS A 534 0.97 4.48 -3.26
N LEU A 535 0.38 5.32 -4.12
CA LEU A 535 0.72 5.37 -5.54
C LEU A 535 2.14 5.88 -5.78
N GLN A 536 2.62 6.88 -5.01
CA GLN A 536 3.99 7.38 -5.11
C GLN A 536 5.04 6.30 -4.80
N GLU A 537 4.82 5.45 -3.79
CA GLU A 537 5.72 4.31 -3.55
C GLU A 537 5.63 3.24 -4.66
N LEU A 538 4.43 3.01 -5.22
CA LEU A 538 4.24 2.10 -6.35
C LEU A 538 5.00 2.53 -7.62
N GLN A 539 5.24 3.83 -7.84
CA GLN A 539 6.08 4.30 -8.97
C GLN A 539 7.51 3.75 -8.92
N HIS A 540 8.01 3.36 -7.75
CA HIS A 540 9.34 2.77 -7.59
C HIS A 540 9.35 1.24 -7.81
N PHE A 541 8.20 0.57 -7.70
CA PHE A 541 8.10 -0.89 -7.75
C PHE A 541 8.53 -1.50 -9.11
N PRO A 542 8.07 -1.03 -10.30
CA PRO A 542 8.45 -1.63 -11.58
C PRO A 542 9.97 -1.71 -11.82
N LYS A 543 10.74 -0.68 -11.42
CA LYS A 543 12.20 -0.67 -11.58
C LYS A 543 12.89 -1.67 -10.66
N ARG A 544 12.55 -1.65 -9.36
CA ARG A 544 13.12 -2.57 -8.36
C ARG A 544 12.79 -4.02 -8.68
N PHE A 545 11.56 -4.29 -9.10
CA PHE A 545 11.12 -5.61 -9.53
C PHE A 545 11.98 -6.11 -10.70
N GLU A 546 12.17 -5.27 -11.74
CA GLU A 546 12.97 -5.64 -12.92
C GLU A 546 14.44 -5.87 -12.59
N GLU A 547 15.01 -5.05 -11.69
CA GLU A 547 16.40 -5.20 -11.23
C GLU A 547 16.62 -6.53 -10.53
N GLU A 548 15.74 -6.90 -9.60
CA GLU A 548 15.82 -8.16 -8.85
C GLU A 548 15.44 -9.38 -9.70
N PHE A 549 14.42 -9.26 -10.55
CA PHE A 549 14.06 -10.27 -11.55
C PHE A 549 15.25 -10.57 -12.48
N ARG A 550 15.91 -9.54 -13.02
CA ARG A 550 17.13 -9.71 -13.82
C ARG A 550 18.26 -10.32 -12.98
N ARG A 551 18.46 -9.89 -11.73
CA ARG A 551 19.51 -10.40 -10.83
C ARG A 551 19.36 -11.90 -10.54
N HIS A 552 18.12 -12.39 -10.39
CA HIS A 552 17.84 -13.79 -10.09
C HIS A 552 17.64 -14.67 -11.34
N CYS A 553 17.01 -14.16 -12.39
CA CYS A 553 16.59 -14.98 -13.54
C CYS A 553 17.49 -14.89 -14.79
N ALA A 554 18.47 -13.98 -14.87
CA ALA A 554 19.30 -13.87 -16.09
C ALA A 554 20.03 -15.17 -16.47
N ALA A 555 20.41 -16.00 -15.49
CA ALA A 555 21.02 -17.31 -15.69
C ALA A 555 20.05 -18.43 -16.15
N ILE A 556 18.79 -18.09 -16.44
CA ILE A 556 17.78 -19.01 -17.00
C ILE A 556 17.80 -18.97 -18.54
N GLN A 557 18.48 -18.01 -19.17
CA GLN A 557 18.62 -17.96 -20.63
C GLN A 557 19.49 -19.10 -21.18
N PRO A 558 19.16 -19.71 -22.35
CA PRO A 558 17.87 -19.71 -23.05
C PRO A 558 17.07 -20.97 -22.69
N GLN A 559 15.96 -20.79 -21.96
CA GLN A 559 15.02 -21.86 -21.55
C GLN A 559 13.58 -21.36 -21.74
N PRO A 560 12.58 -22.26 -21.98
CA PRO A 560 11.18 -21.85 -22.12
C PRO A 560 10.65 -20.99 -20.96
N LEU A 561 11.07 -21.28 -19.73
CA LEU A 561 10.66 -20.54 -18.53
C LEU A 561 11.05 -19.05 -18.58
N TRP A 562 12.14 -18.68 -19.26
CA TRP A 562 12.52 -17.27 -19.41
C TRP A 562 11.45 -16.50 -20.20
N THR A 563 10.92 -17.11 -21.27
CA THR A 563 9.82 -16.57 -22.07
C THR A 563 8.52 -16.53 -21.27
N GLU A 564 8.18 -17.62 -20.57
CA GLU A 564 6.98 -17.73 -19.73
C GLU A 564 6.98 -16.66 -18.61
N TYR A 565 8.12 -16.42 -17.94
CA TYR A 565 8.27 -15.36 -16.93
C TYR A 565 8.06 -13.96 -17.52
N HIS A 566 8.58 -13.67 -18.70
CA HIS A 566 8.37 -12.36 -19.34
C HIS A 566 6.90 -12.11 -19.67
N ILE A 567 6.20 -13.12 -20.20
CA ILE A 567 4.75 -13.06 -20.45
C ILE A 567 3.98 -12.84 -19.14
N THR A 568 4.33 -13.61 -18.09
CA THR A 568 3.74 -13.52 -16.75
C THR A 568 3.80 -12.11 -16.20
N TYR A 569 4.97 -11.46 -16.26
CA TYR A 569 5.14 -10.14 -15.68
C TYR A 569 4.59 -9.02 -16.56
N ILE A 570 4.54 -9.16 -17.90
CA ILE A 570 3.75 -8.23 -18.74
C ILE A 570 2.28 -8.27 -18.31
N ASN A 571 1.66 -9.46 -18.28
CA ASN A 571 0.26 -9.65 -17.87
C ASN A 571 -0.03 -9.14 -16.45
N SER A 572 0.89 -9.39 -15.51
CA SER A 572 0.73 -8.99 -14.11
C SER A 572 0.85 -7.48 -13.93
N PHE A 573 1.81 -6.83 -14.58
CA PHE A 573 1.94 -5.37 -14.52
C PHE A 573 0.84 -4.63 -15.29
N MET A 574 0.27 -5.20 -16.35
CA MET A 574 -0.99 -4.71 -16.95
C MET A 574 -2.13 -4.75 -15.95
N SER A 575 -2.39 -5.94 -15.37
CA SER A 575 -3.48 -6.14 -14.42
C SER A 575 -3.34 -5.22 -13.19
N LEU A 576 -2.09 -4.93 -12.78
CA LEU A 576 -1.79 -3.96 -11.72
C LEU A 576 -2.03 -2.50 -12.15
N GLN A 577 -1.71 -2.12 -13.39
CA GLN A 577 -2.02 -0.78 -13.92
C GLN A 577 -3.53 -0.56 -13.92
N ASP A 578 -4.29 -1.51 -14.45
CA ASP A 578 -5.75 -1.41 -14.59
C ASP A 578 -6.42 -1.39 -13.19
N ASN A 579 -5.87 -2.14 -12.23
CA ASN A 579 -6.26 -2.06 -10.81
C ASN A 579 -5.97 -0.68 -10.17
N MET A 580 -4.97 0.06 -10.62
CA MET A 580 -4.64 1.40 -10.11
C MET A 580 -5.38 2.52 -10.85
N ASP A 581 -5.84 2.29 -12.09
CA ASP A 581 -6.61 3.27 -12.87
C ASP A 581 -7.94 3.65 -12.21
N GLY A 582 -8.49 2.78 -11.35
CA GLY A 582 -9.64 3.10 -10.50
C GLY A 582 -9.42 4.25 -9.51
N TYR A 583 -8.18 4.74 -9.33
CA TYR A 583 -7.86 5.91 -8.50
C TYR A 583 -7.55 7.18 -9.33
N HIS A 584 -7.66 7.13 -10.66
CA HIS A 584 -7.30 8.23 -11.56
C HIS A 584 -8.09 9.52 -11.30
N GLU A 585 -9.38 9.43 -10.92
CA GLU A 585 -10.19 10.60 -10.56
C GLU A 585 -9.67 11.31 -9.29
N SER A 586 -9.06 10.57 -8.37
CA SER A 586 -8.55 11.08 -7.09
C SER A 586 -7.11 11.57 -7.16
N CYS A 587 -6.23 10.86 -7.87
CA CYS A 587 -4.79 11.11 -7.91
C CYS A 587 -4.22 10.93 -9.34
N PRO A 588 -4.61 11.76 -10.32
CA PRO A 588 -4.26 11.54 -11.73
C PRO A 588 -2.75 11.63 -11.99
N GLN A 589 -2.03 12.55 -11.32
CA GLN A 589 -0.59 12.71 -11.49
C GLN A 589 0.18 11.45 -11.02
N GLU A 590 -0.25 10.86 -9.90
CA GLU A 590 0.36 9.67 -9.34
C GLU A 590 0.05 8.42 -10.16
N VAL A 591 -1.19 8.27 -10.64
CA VAL A 591 -1.61 7.18 -11.54
C VAL A 591 -0.85 7.26 -12.87
N ASP A 592 -0.76 8.42 -13.52
CA ASP A 592 -0.02 8.55 -14.78
C ASP A 592 1.50 8.40 -14.61
N GLY A 593 2.05 8.83 -13.47
CA GLY A 593 3.43 8.51 -13.09
C GLY A 593 3.67 7.01 -12.97
N PHE A 594 2.75 6.26 -12.34
CA PHE A 594 2.82 4.81 -12.24
C PHE A 594 2.65 4.12 -13.60
N ARG A 595 1.63 4.53 -14.37
CA ARG A 595 1.36 4.09 -15.75
C ARG A 595 2.58 4.24 -16.65
N LYS A 596 3.31 5.36 -16.54
CA LYS A 596 4.54 5.62 -17.30
C LYS A 596 5.64 4.61 -16.96
N GLU A 597 5.85 4.31 -15.69
CA GLU A 597 6.87 3.35 -15.25
C GLU A 597 6.50 1.90 -15.56
N VAL A 598 5.21 1.54 -15.48
CA VAL A 598 4.69 0.24 -15.95
C VAL A 598 4.87 0.07 -17.46
N LYS A 599 4.45 1.04 -18.28
CA LYS A 599 4.66 0.99 -19.74
C LYS A 599 6.14 0.92 -20.11
N SER A 600 7.00 1.65 -19.37
CA SER A 600 8.46 1.61 -19.51
C SER A 600 9.01 0.19 -19.24
N LEU A 601 8.53 -0.50 -18.20
CA LEU A 601 8.87 -1.90 -17.91
C LEU A 601 8.36 -2.87 -18.99
N ILE A 602 7.08 -2.80 -19.36
CA ILE A 602 6.47 -3.70 -20.35
C ILE A 602 7.23 -3.64 -21.68
N VAL A 603 7.60 -2.45 -22.16
CA VAL A 603 8.41 -2.29 -23.39
C VAL A 603 9.78 -2.98 -23.28
N ARG A 604 10.44 -2.98 -22.11
CA ARG A 604 11.69 -3.73 -21.91
C ARG A 604 11.48 -5.24 -21.87
N LEU A 605 10.42 -5.71 -21.20
CA LEU A 605 10.08 -7.15 -21.16
C LEU A 605 9.75 -7.68 -22.57
N MET A 606 8.96 -6.93 -23.35
CA MET A 606 8.70 -7.25 -24.76
C MET A 606 9.97 -7.24 -25.59
N GLN A 607 10.89 -6.30 -25.35
CA GLN A 607 12.14 -6.25 -26.10
C GLN A 607 13.02 -7.48 -25.83
N SER A 608 13.02 -8.03 -24.62
CA SER A 608 13.66 -9.32 -24.30
C SER A 608 13.06 -10.48 -25.09
N LEU A 609 11.72 -10.59 -25.13
CA LEU A 609 11.00 -11.60 -25.90
C LEU A 609 11.32 -11.52 -27.40
N GLU A 610 11.27 -10.31 -27.96
CA GLU A 610 11.65 -10.04 -29.34
C GLU A 610 13.10 -10.44 -29.64
N ASN A 611 14.04 -10.12 -28.75
CA ASN A 611 15.46 -10.36 -28.98
C ASN A 611 15.78 -11.86 -28.94
N GLN A 612 15.20 -12.59 -27.97
CA GLN A 612 15.28 -14.05 -27.92
C GLN A 612 14.83 -14.67 -29.25
N PHE A 613 13.63 -14.31 -29.74
CA PHE A 613 13.13 -14.83 -31.01
C PHE A 613 14.02 -14.46 -32.19
N LYS A 614 14.46 -13.19 -32.30
CA LYS A 614 15.36 -12.73 -33.37
C LYS A 614 16.67 -13.53 -33.38
N GLU A 615 17.22 -13.87 -32.22
CA GLU A 615 18.41 -14.70 -32.08
C GLU A 615 18.14 -16.16 -32.51
N ASP A 616 17.01 -16.74 -32.09
CA ASP A 616 16.59 -18.10 -32.48
C ASP A 616 16.35 -18.24 -34.00
N VAL A 617 15.75 -17.25 -34.66
CA VAL A 617 15.45 -17.33 -36.11
C VAL A 617 16.59 -16.85 -37.04
N THR A 618 17.51 -16.03 -36.53
CA THR A 618 18.63 -15.46 -37.31
C THR A 618 19.47 -16.49 -38.08
N PRO A 619 19.87 -17.65 -37.50
CA PRO A 619 20.66 -18.65 -38.20
C PRO A 619 19.97 -19.19 -39.47
N PHE A 620 18.65 -19.38 -39.40
CA PHE A 620 17.85 -19.92 -40.49
C PHE A 620 17.59 -18.84 -41.56
N LEU A 621 17.20 -17.63 -41.14
CA LEU A 621 16.99 -16.49 -42.04
C LEU A 621 18.23 -16.16 -42.86
N ARG A 622 19.44 -16.22 -42.27
CA ARG A 622 20.73 -16.03 -42.97
C ARG A 622 21.03 -17.09 -44.05
N ARG A 623 20.30 -18.21 -44.09
CA ARG A 623 20.47 -19.29 -45.09
C ARG A 623 19.39 -19.32 -46.17
N MET A 624 18.33 -18.50 -46.04
CA MET A 624 17.32 -18.28 -47.07
C MET A 624 17.94 -17.71 -48.35
N VAL A 625 17.29 -17.95 -49.50
CA VAL A 625 17.69 -17.39 -50.82
C VAL A 625 19.07 -17.90 -51.32
N THR A 626 19.74 -18.80 -50.58
CA THR A 626 21.02 -19.40 -50.97
C THR A 626 20.89 -20.54 -51.99
N ARG A 627 22.03 -21.00 -52.54
CA ARG A 627 22.08 -22.18 -53.41
C ARG A 627 21.54 -23.45 -52.74
N LYS A 628 21.79 -23.64 -51.43
CA LYS A 628 21.27 -24.81 -50.67
C LYS A 628 19.77 -24.73 -50.48
N TRP A 629 19.26 -23.56 -50.12
CA TRP A 629 17.83 -23.27 -49.99
C TRP A 629 17.02 -23.56 -51.26
N LEU A 630 17.57 -23.39 -52.48
CA LEU A 630 16.83 -23.73 -53.71
C LEU A 630 16.55 -25.25 -53.88
N THR A 631 17.24 -26.09 -53.11
CA THR A 631 17.12 -27.56 -53.15
C THR A 631 16.64 -28.19 -51.85
N ASN A 632 16.64 -27.46 -50.72
CA ASN A 632 16.27 -27.97 -49.41
C ASN A 632 15.32 -26.98 -48.69
N ASP A 633 14.38 -27.48 -47.89
CA ASP A 633 13.41 -26.73 -47.09
C ASP A 633 13.66 -26.84 -45.57
N ASP A 634 14.63 -27.63 -45.09
CA ASP A 634 14.95 -27.80 -43.66
C ASP A 634 15.05 -26.47 -42.89
N ASP A 635 15.83 -25.51 -43.42
CA ASP A 635 16.00 -24.18 -42.82
C ASP A 635 14.68 -23.41 -42.71
N PHE A 636 13.74 -23.63 -43.64
CA PHE A 636 12.43 -23.00 -43.61
C PHE A 636 11.47 -23.70 -42.65
N HIS A 637 11.49 -25.03 -42.59
CA HIS A 637 10.73 -25.78 -41.58
C HIS A 637 11.18 -25.47 -40.15
N GLN A 638 12.47 -25.20 -39.94
CA GLN A 638 12.98 -24.71 -38.65
C GLN A 638 12.49 -23.28 -38.34
N LEU A 639 12.56 -22.35 -39.30
CA LEU A 639 11.97 -21.00 -39.14
C LEU A 639 10.46 -21.07 -38.84
N GLN A 640 9.73 -21.91 -39.54
CA GLN A 640 8.30 -22.13 -39.37
C GLN A 640 8.00 -22.69 -37.97
N SER A 641 8.73 -23.72 -37.54
CA SER A 641 8.59 -24.35 -36.22
C SER A 641 8.88 -23.39 -35.07
N ARG A 642 9.92 -22.54 -35.16
CA ARG A 642 10.19 -21.50 -34.15
C ARG A 642 9.12 -20.41 -34.11
N THR A 643 8.56 -20.04 -35.27
CA THR A 643 7.44 -19.10 -35.37
C THR A 643 6.17 -19.68 -34.72
N GLN A 644 5.89 -20.97 -34.94
CA GLN A 644 4.77 -21.69 -34.31
C GLN A 644 4.97 -21.86 -32.80
N GLN A 645 6.17 -22.20 -32.34
CA GLN A 645 6.50 -22.27 -30.91
C GLN A 645 6.26 -20.93 -30.21
N LEU A 646 6.68 -19.82 -30.83
CA LEU A 646 6.41 -18.49 -30.28
C LEU A 646 4.91 -18.16 -30.30
N SER A 647 4.18 -18.52 -31.36
CA SER A 647 2.71 -18.34 -31.42
C SER A 647 2.00 -19.00 -30.24
N GLN A 648 2.44 -20.21 -29.85
CA GLN A 648 1.91 -20.93 -28.68
C GLN A 648 2.25 -20.21 -27.38
N GLN A 649 3.43 -19.61 -27.26
CA GLN A 649 3.81 -18.83 -26.07
C GLN A 649 3.05 -17.50 -26.01
N CYS A 650 2.88 -16.80 -27.14
CA CYS A 650 2.14 -15.55 -27.23
C CYS A 650 0.62 -15.71 -26.98
N PHE A 651 0.05 -16.89 -27.16
CA PHE A 651 -1.34 -17.18 -26.76
C PHE A 651 -1.61 -16.85 -25.29
N HIS A 652 -0.62 -17.07 -24.41
CA HIS A 652 -0.72 -16.77 -22.98
C HIS A 652 -0.48 -15.29 -22.62
N LEU A 653 -0.30 -14.40 -23.60
CA LEU A 653 -0.11 -12.95 -23.41
C LEU A 653 -1.45 -12.21 -23.59
N LYS A 654 -1.74 -11.24 -22.71
CA LYS A 654 -2.97 -10.44 -22.75
C LYS A 654 -2.91 -9.36 -23.85
N PRO A 655 -4.00 -9.14 -24.63
CA PRO A 655 -4.11 -8.01 -25.55
C PRO A 655 -3.93 -6.65 -24.83
N PRO A 656 -3.37 -5.62 -25.49
CA PRO A 656 -3.03 -5.55 -26.91
C PRO A 656 -1.64 -6.10 -27.28
N TYR A 657 -0.79 -6.44 -26.30
CA TYR A 657 0.63 -6.69 -26.56
C TYR A 657 0.90 -7.96 -27.37
N THR A 658 -0.04 -8.91 -27.39
CA THR A 658 -0.05 -10.08 -28.29
C THR A 658 0.05 -9.68 -29.76
N GLN A 659 -0.85 -8.79 -30.21
CA GLN A 659 -0.81 -8.22 -31.55
C GLN A 659 0.44 -7.36 -31.77
N GLU A 660 0.91 -6.62 -30.77
CA GLU A 660 2.12 -5.80 -30.91
C GLU A 660 3.38 -6.65 -31.13
N VAL A 661 3.59 -7.69 -30.33
CA VAL A 661 4.70 -8.65 -30.51
C VAL A 661 4.61 -9.33 -31.86
N ALA A 662 3.43 -9.87 -32.22
CA ALA A 662 3.20 -10.52 -33.52
C ALA A 662 3.52 -9.58 -34.69
N SER A 663 3.12 -8.31 -34.60
CA SER A 663 3.36 -7.28 -35.61
C SER A 663 4.84 -6.95 -35.78
N ARG A 664 5.55 -6.70 -34.68
CA ARG A 664 7.00 -6.39 -34.70
C ARG A 664 7.82 -7.55 -35.28
N LEU A 665 7.40 -8.79 -35.00
CA LEU A 665 8.11 -9.99 -35.42
C LEU A 665 7.77 -10.44 -36.85
N HIS A 666 6.52 -10.26 -37.30
CA HIS A 666 6.15 -10.40 -38.71
C HIS A 666 7.01 -9.50 -39.59
N HIS A 667 7.11 -8.22 -39.22
CA HIS A 667 7.97 -7.27 -39.90
C HIS A 667 9.45 -7.71 -39.92
N HIS A 668 9.99 -8.17 -38.78
CA HIS A 668 11.38 -8.65 -38.72
C HIS A 668 11.63 -9.85 -39.65
N VAL A 669 10.78 -10.88 -39.62
CA VAL A 669 10.97 -12.11 -40.40
C VAL A 669 10.89 -11.82 -41.91
N VAL A 670 9.90 -11.03 -42.35
CA VAL A 670 9.78 -10.62 -43.75
C VAL A 670 10.98 -9.78 -44.18
N LYS A 671 11.40 -8.81 -43.36
CA LYS A 671 12.54 -7.92 -43.63
C LYS A 671 13.86 -8.67 -43.75
N GLU A 672 14.18 -9.61 -42.86
CA GLU A 672 15.39 -10.42 -43.02
C GLU A 672 15.28 -11.42 -44.19
N TYR A 673 14.14 -12.08 -44.41
CA TYR A 673 14.00 -12.99 -45.55
C TYR A 673 14.22 -12.25 -46.88
N VAL A 674 13.48 -11.17 -47.12
CA VAL A 674 13.64 -10.34 -48.34
C VAL A 674 15.03 -9.70 -48.38
N GLY A 675 15.58 -9.32 -47.23
CA GLY A 675 16.95 -8.83 -47.09
C GLY A 675 18.02 -9.77 -47.64
N GLN A 676 17.81 -11.09 -47.68
CA GLN A 676 18.80 -11.99 -48.29
C GLN A 676 18.91 -11.82 -49.82
N LEU A 677 17.83 -11.40 -50.52
CA LEU A 677 17.89 -11.05 -51.96
C LEU A 677 18.82 -9.85 -52.19
N MET A 678 18.84 -8.90 -51.26
CA MET A 678 19.63 -7.66 -51.33
C MET A 678 21.14 -7.90 -51.18
N LYS A 679 21.52 -9.03 -50.57
CA LYS A 679 22.91 -9.39 -50.26
C LYS A 679 23.69 -9.93 -51.46
N LYS A 680 23.03 -10.27 -52.58
CA LYS A 680 23.63 -10.82 -53.83
C LYS A 680 24.47 -12.09 -53.64
N SER A 681 24.12 -12.92 -52.65
CA SER A 681 24.83 -14.16 -52.30
C SER A 681 24.67 -15.31 -53.31
N TYR A 682 23.60 -15.30 -54.11
CA TYR A 682 23.33 -16.32 -55.12
C TYR A 682 22.65 -15.72 -56.36
N SER A 683 22.62 -16.50 -57.46
CA SER A 683 22.06 -16.10 -58.76
C SER A 683 21.49 -17.33 -59.50
N CYS A 684 20.17 -17.32 -59.69
CA CYS A 684 19.31 -18.39 -60.20
C CYS A 684 19.21 -18.43 -61.73
N LYS A 685 20.37 -18.37 -62.42
CA LYS A 685 20.44 -18.38 -63.89
C LYS A 685 19.65 -19.55 -64.53
N ASN A 686 19.07 -19.27 -65.70
CA ASN A 686 18.18 -20.17 -66.49
C ASN A 686 16.91 -20.53 -65.69
N ARG A 687 16.19 -21.62 -66.02
CA ARG A 687 14.92 -22.06 -65.38
C ARG A 687 14.94 -22.17 -63.84
N LYS A 688 16.08 -21.98 -63.19
CA LYS A 688 16.19 -21.88 -61.72
C LYS A 688 15.47 -20.65 -61.16
N HIS A 689 15.33 -19.55 -61.91
CA HIS A 689 14.56 -18.38 -61.44
C HIS A 689 13.05 -18.69 -61.33
N GLU A 690 12.49 -19.49 -62.24
CA GLU A 690 11.10 -19.97 -62.15
C GLU A 690 10.87 -20.78 -60.85
N LYS A 691 11.75 -21.73 -60.55
CA LYS A 691 11.69 -22.50 -59.28
C LYS A 691 11.88 -21.60 -58.05
N ALA A 692 12.82 -20.65 -58.12
CA ALA A 692 13.09 -19.74 -57.00
C ALA A 692 11.88 -18.83 -56.69
N ALA A 693 11.22 -18.29 -57.71
CA ALA A 693 10.00 -17.50 -57.56
C ALA A 693 8.86 -18.32 -56.93
N ALA A 694 8.54 -19.50 -57.48
CA ALA A 694 7.50 -20.37 -56.92
C ALA A 694 7.78 -20.75 -55.45
N LYS A 695 9.06 -20.92 -55.09
CA LYS A 695 9.48 -21.18 -53.71
C LYS A 695 9.38 -19.96 -52.79
N ILE A 696 9.71 -18.76 -53.27
CA ILE A 696 9.56 -17.51 -52.50
C ILE A 696 8.08 -17.25 -52.20
N SER A 697 7.18 -17.35 -53.19
CA SER A 697 5.74 -17.20 -52.93
C SER A 697 5.27 -18.19 -51.88
N LYS A 698 5.43 -19.51 -52.11
CA LYS A 698 4.96 -20.53 -51.16
C LYS A 698 5.49 -20.34 -49.74
N GLN A 699 6.75 -19.95 -49.57
CA GLN A 699 7.33 -19.71 -48.25
C GLN A 699 6.82 -18.41 -47.61
N MET A 700 6.60 -17.35 -48.39
CA MET A 700 5.99 -16.11 -47.88
C MET A 700 4.50 -16.29 -47.55
N ASP A 701 3.77 -17.06 -48.36
CA ASP A 701 2.37 -17.40 -48.12
C ASP A 701 2.21 -18.15 -46.78
N ALA A 702 3.05 -19.16 -46.52
CA ALA A 702 3.05 -19.89 -45.26
C ALA A 702 3.48 -19.03 -44.04
N LEU A 703 4.34 -18.03 -44.22
CA LEU A 703 4.68 -17.07 -43.15
C LEU A 703 3.54 -16.06 -42.90
N LYS A 704 2.92 -15.54 -43.97
CA LYS A 704 1.73 -14.69 -43.93
C LYS A 704 0.61 -15.37 -43.15
N ASP A 705 0.39 -16.66 -43.38
CA ASP A 705 -0.67 -17.42 -42.72
C ASP A 705 -0.41 -17.53 -41.20
N LEU A 706 0.80 -17.89 -40.78
CA LEU A 706 1.18 -17.92 -39.35
C LEU A 706 1.09 -16.55 -38.66
N PHE A 707 1.52 -15.47 -39.32
CA PHE A 707 1.41 -14.13 -38.72
C PHE A 707 -0.03 -13.60 -38.73
N ARG A 708 -0.90 -14.08 -39.62
CA ARG A 708 -2.34 -13.81 -39.57
C ARG A 708 -3.03 -14.57 -38.43
N GLU A 709 -2.62 -15.82 -38.16
CA GLU A 709 -3.08 -16.59 -36.99
C GLU A 709 -2.72 -15.91 -35.65
N MET A 710 -1.60 -15.18 -35.60
CA MET A 710 -1.19 -14.36 -34.46
C MET A 710 -1.77 -12.92 -34.44
N ASP A 711 -2.79 -12.61 -35.25
CA ASP A 711 -3.44 -11.28 -35.33
C ASP A 711 -2.45 -10.11 -35.60
N SER A 712 -1.47 -10.33 -36.47
CA SER A 712 -0.48 -9.31 -36.82
C SER A 712 -1.07 -8.19 -37.68
N SER A 713 -1.10 -6.96 -37.17
CA SER A 713 -1.53 -5.70 -37.85
C SER A 713 -0.79 -5.31 -39.15
N GLN A 714 0.20 -6.09 -39.59
CA GLN A 714 1.11 -5.78 -40.70
C GLN A 714 0.66 -6.39 -42.04
N GLU A 715 -0.65 -6.34 -42.34
CA GLU A 715 -1.23 -6.91 -43.58
C GLU A 715 -0.59 -6.34 -44.87
N TRP A 716 -0.09 -5.11 -44.82
CA TRP A 716 0.62 -4.46 -45.92
C TRP A 716 1.92 -5.18 -46.35
N LEU A 717 2.42 -6.13 -45.56
CA LEU A 717 3.53 -7.01 -45.94
C LEU A 717 3.11 -8.17 -46.84
N TYR A 718 1.83 -8.56 -46.86
CA TYR A 718 1.36 -9.76 -47.56
C TYR A 718 1.69 -9.79 -49.07
N PRO A 719 1.59 -8.69 -49.85
CA PRO A 719 1.92 -8.70 -51.29
C PRO A 719 3.39 -8.97 -51.63
N VAL A 720 4.34 -8.77 -50.70
CA VAL A 720 5.78 -8.75 -51.03
C VAL A 720 6.28 -10.09 -51.59
N GLY A 721 5.70 -11.20 -51.16
CA GLY A 721 6.02 -12.53 -51.67
C GLY A 721 5.63 -12.69 -53.12
N GLU A 722 4.43 -12.24 -53.48
CA GLU A 722 3.89 -12.32 -54.85
C GLU A 722 4.60 -11.32 -55.79
N ASP A 723 4.71 -10.05 -55.41
CA ASP A 723 5.35 -9.00 -56.23
C ASP A 723 6.79 -9.37 -56.63
N LEU A 724 7.59 -9.83 -55.66
CA LEU A 724 8.97 -10.27 -55.92
C LEU A 724 9.02 -11.56 -56.73
N SER A 725 8.11 -12.51 -56.46
CA SER A 725 8.03 -13.77 -57.22
C SER A 725 7.64 -13.52 -58.68
N ASN A 726 6.73 -12.59 -58.96
CA ASN A 726 6.39 -12.17 -60.31
C ASN A 726 7.63 -11.65 -61.06
N ILE A 727 8.38 -10.71 -60.47
CA ILE A 727 9.60 -10.15 -61.08
C ILE A 727 10.69 -11.21 -61.31
N ILE A 728 10.87 -12.14 -60.37
CA ILE A 728 11.89 -13.21 -60.47
C ILE A 728 11.44 -14.31 -61.46
N GLY A 729 10.14 -14.64 -61.51
CA GLY A 729 9.60 -15.81 -62.18
C GLY A 729 9.36 -15.66 -63.68
N LEU A 730 9.00 -14.46 -64.16
CA LEU A 730 8.61 -14.22 -65.56
C LEU A 730 9.60 -14.79 -66.58
N LYS A 731 9.12 -15.58 -67.54
CA LYS A 731 9.96 -16.23 -68.57
C LYS A 731 10.57 -15.21 -69.55
N ASN A 732 9.77 -14.24 -69.99
CA ASN A 732 10.22 -13.12 -70.81
C ASN A 732 10.76 -11.99 -69.92
N LYS A 733 11.81 -11.30 -70.39
CA LYS A 733 12.44 -10.19 -69.67
C LYS A 733 11.77 -8.85 -69.94
N ALA A 734 11.15 -8.66 -71.11
CA ALA A 734 10.47 -7.41 -71.44
C ALA A 734 9.31 -7.13 -70.47
N ASP A 735 8.56 -8.19 -70.11
CA ASP A 735 7.29 -8.09 -69.39
C ASP A 735 7.44 -7.70 -67.92
N ILE A 736 8.65 -7.84 -67.35
CA ILE A 736 9.00 -7.41 -65.99
C ILE A 736 8.60 -5.93 -65.75
N LYS A 737 8.65 -5.11 -66.80
CA LYS A 737 8.27 -3.68 -66.79
C LYS A 737 6.83 -3.42 -66.34
N HIS A 738 5.93 -4.39 -66.48
CA HIS A 738 4.52 -4.27 -66.07
C HIS A 738 4.35 -4.45 -64.55
N HIS A 739 5.10 -5.38 -63.94
CA HIS A 739 5.02 -5.69 -62.51
C HIS A 739 5.78 -4.68 -61.62
N LEU A 740 6.55 -3.76 -62.21
CA LEU A 740 7.18 -2.65 -61.47
C LEU A 740 6.18 -1.62 -60.93
N LYS A 741 4.97 -1.53 -61.49
CA LYS A 741 3.95 -0.58 -61.02
C LYS A 741 3.29 -1.07 -59.70
N PRO A 742 2.69 -2.27 -59.63
CA PRO A 742 2.11 -2.79 -58.37
C PRO A 742 3.09 -2.76 -57.20
N LEU A 743 4.32 -3.26 -57.39
CA LEU A 743 5.36 -3.24 -56.35
C LEU A 743 5.67 -1.82 -55.83
N LEU A 744 5.60 -0.78 -56.67
CA LEU A 744 5.81 0.62 -56.24
C LEU A 744 4.57 1.26 -55.61
N GLU A 745 3.37 0.72 -55.86
CA GLU A 745 2.13 1.13 -55.22
C GLU A 745 2.00 0.47 -53.82
N HIS A 746 2.48 -0.77 -53.66
CA HIS A 746 2.61 -1.42 -52.36
C HIS A 746 3.81 -0.88 -51.54
N TYR A 747 4.99 -0.76 -52.16
CA TYR A 747 6.26 -0.43 -51.49
C TYR A 747 6.97 0.78 -52.14
N PRO A 748 6.57 2.02 -51.80
CA PRO A 748 7.13 3.23 -52.40
C PRO A 748 8.60 3.47 -52.08
N ASP A 749 9.13 2.84 -51.03
CA ASP A 749 10.54 2.85 -50.61
C ASP A 749 11.43 1.91 -51.46
N PHE A 750 10.83 1.01 -52.25
CA PHE A 750 11.54 0.16 -53.20
C PHE A 750 12.37 1.02 -54.17
N SER A 751 13.62 0.61 -54.43
CA SER A 751 14.63 1.49 -55.01
C SER A 751 15.35 0.85 -56.21
N LYS A 752 16.05 1.67 -57.00
CA LYS A 752 16.94 1.19 -58.06
C LYS A 752 18.01 0.22 -57.53
N LYS A 753 18.47 0.36 -56.28
CA LYS A 753 19.41 -0.58 -55.66
C LYS A 753 18.72 -1.93 -55.40
N HIS A 754 17.49 -1.91 -54.88
CA HIS A 754 16.67 -3.10 -54.59
C HIS A 754 16.38 -3.88 -55.89
N LEU A 755 15.89 -3.19 -56.94
CA LEU A 755 15.65 -3.80 -58.24
C LEU A 755 16.89 -4.47 -58.84
N VAL A 756 18.05 -3.82 -58.81
CA VAL A 756 19.31 -4.38 -59.35
C VAL A 756 19.76 -5.62 -58.56
N ALA A 757 19.46 -5.71 -57.26
CA ALA A 757 19.73 -6.93 -56.48
C ALA A 757 18.78 -8.08 -56.84
N VAL A 758 17.48 -7.80 -56.98
CA VAL A 758 16.47 -8.80 -57.42
C VAL A 758 16.76 -9.32 -58.83
N LEU A 759 17.12 -8.44 -59.77
CA LEU A 759 17.53 -8.83 -61.13
C LEU A 759 18.84 -9.65 -61.12
N TYR A 760 19.81 -9.30 -60.27
CA TYR A 760 21.02 -10.11 -60.08
C TYR A 760 20.70 -11.52 -59.55
N PHE A 761 19.81 -11.63 -58.56
CA PHE A 761 19.36 -12.91 -58.03
C PHE A 761 18.63 -13.75 -59.10
N ARG A 762 17.80 -13.13 -59.93
CA ARG A 762 17.18 -13.76 -61.11
C ARG A 762 18.21 -14.23 -62.17
N GLY A 763 19.40 -13.61 -62.21
CA GLY A 763 20.47 -13.91 -63.17
C GLY A 763 20.65 -12.89 -64.30
N ASP A 764 19.86 -11.81 -64.28
CA ASP A 764 19.85 -10.75 -65.29
C ASP A 764 20.78 -9.60 -64.91
N VAL A 765 22.08 -9.84 -65.07
CA VAL A 765 23.18 -8.94 -64.64
C VAL A 765 23.43 -7.76 -65.61
N GLY A 766 22.82 -7.74 -66.81
CA GLY A 766 22.95 -6.62 -67.75
C GLY A 766 22.25 -6.83 -69.11
N GLY A 767 22.41 -5.86 -70.01
CA GLY A 767 21.84 -5.86 -71.37
C GLY A 767 20.77 -4.78 -71.61
N ARG A 768 20.29 -4.66 -72.86
CA ARG A 768 19.29 -3.64 -73.26
C ARG A 768 18.01 -3.71 -72.42
N GLU A 769 17.42 -4.90 -72.26
CA GLU A 769 16.22 -5.06 -71.43
C GLU A 769 16.45 -4.70 -69.96
N HIS A 770 17.59 -5.08 -69.37
CA HIS A 770 17.95 -4.67 -68.00
C HIS A 770 17.95 -3.14 -67.85
N GLN A 771 18.53 -2.42 -68.82
CA GLN A 771 18.51 -0.96 -68.82
C GLN A 771 17.09 -0.39 -68.94
N LEU A 772 16.25 -0.94 -69.84
CA LEU A 772 14.86 -0.51 -70.01
C LEU A 772 13.99 -0.76 -68.76
N ILE A 773 14.18 -1.89 -68.07
CA ILE A 773 13.48 -2.20 -66.80
C ILE A 773 13.89 -1.20 -65.70
N VAL A 774 15.19 -0.89 -65.59
CA VAL A 774 15.73 0.07 -64.61
C VAL A 774 15.33 1.52 -64.93
N GLN A 775 15.27 1.88 -66.22
CA GLN A 775 14.70 3.16 -66.67
C GLN A 775 13.22 3.25 -66.32
N ARG A 776 12.43 2.19 -66.57
CA ARG A 776 11.00 2.16 -66.23
C ARG A 776 10.72 2.36 -64.74
N LEU A 777 11.51 1.75 -63.85
CA LEU A 777 11.41 2.04 -62.41
C LEU A 777 11.67 3.53 -62.11
N THR A 778 12.64 4.12 -62.80
CA THR A 778 13.03 5.53 -62.63
C THR A 778 11.93 6.48 -63.13
N GLU A 779 11.26 6.15 -64.23
CA GLU A 779 10.06 6.88 -64.71
C GLU A 779 8.91 6.80 -63.70
N LEU A 780 8.59 5.60 -63.20
CA LEU A 780 7.49 5.37 -62.28
C LEU A 780 7.72 6.12 -60.95
N LYS A 781 8.93 6.08 -60.39
CA LYS A 781 9.26 6.87 -59.19
C LYS A 781 9.27 8.38 -59.44
N LYS A 782 9.59 8.87 -60.64
CA LYS A 782 9.45 10.30 -61.00
C LYS A 782 7.99 10.77 -61.12
N ARG A 783 7.04 9.83 -61.28
CA ARG A 783 5.60 10.11 -61.41
C ARG A 783 4.79 9.75 -60.15
N SER A 784 5.45 9.28 -59.09
CA SER A 784 4.80 8.84 -57.85
C SER A 784 5.13 9.77 -56.69
N SER A 785 4.11 10.42 -56.14
CA SER A 785 4.16 11.19 -54.89
C SER A 785 3.43 10.40 -53.80
N CYS A 786 4.13 9.48 -53.14
CA CYS A 786 3.53 8.61 -52.13
C CYS A 786 4.12 8.86 -50.73
N ASN A 787 3.24 9.17 -49.78
CA ASN A 787 3.57 9.44 -48.38
C ASN A 787 3.07 8.29 -47.47
N ARG A 788 3.45 7.04 -47.78
CA ARG A 788 3.33 5.94 -46.80
C ARG A 788 4.27 6.20 -45.62
N LYS A 789 3.87 5.77 -44.42
CA LYS A 789 4.69 5.84 -43.20
C LYS A 789 5.46 4.55 -42.94
N GLU A 790 4.98 3.48 -43.56
CA GLU A 790 5.49 2.12 -43.49
C GLU A 790 6.76 1.99 -44.35
N VAL A 791 7.81 1.39 -43.79
CA VAL A 791 9.10 1.17 -44.46
C VAL A 791 9.45 -0.30 -44.37
N LEU A 792 9.90 -0.89 -45.47
CA LEU A 792 10.37 -2.29 -45.54
C LEU A 792 11.74 -2.36 -46.21
N PHE A 793 11.81 -1.88 -47.45
CA PHE A 793 13.02 -1.87 -48.26
C PHE A 793 13.96 -0.71 -47.92
N GLY A 794 13.46 0.41 -47.39
CA GLY A 794 14.28 1.54 -46.95
C GLY A 794 15.36 1.15 -45.93
N ASP A 795 15.04 0.16 -45.10
CA ASP A 795 15.93 -0.37 -44.05
C ASP A 795 16.88 -1.48 -44.56
N MET A 796 16.77 -1.92 -45.82
CA MET A 796 17.54 -3.04 -46.34
C MET A 796 18.89 -2.60 -46.93
N LEU A 797 19.98 -3.06 -46.33
CA LEU A 797 21.32 -2.85 -46.88
C LEU A 797 21.55 -3.70 -48.14
N VAL A 798 21.72 -3.03 -49.28
CA VAL A 798 22.05 -3.66 -50.58
C VAL A 798 23.56 -3.75 -50.77
N THR A 799 24.07 -4.92 -51.12
CA THR A 799 25.49 -5.10 -51.48
C THR A 799 25.83 -4.36 -52.79
N THR A 800 26.40 -3.16 -52.68
CA THR A 800 26.86 -2.37 -53.83
C THR A 800 28.27 -2.75 -54.27
N ASN A 801 28.40 -3.89 -54.97
CA ASN A 801 29.48 -4.05 -55.94
C ASN A 801 29.23 -3.09 -57.11
N THR A 802 29.70 -1.86 -56.94
CA THR A 802 29.93 -0.86 -57.99
C THR A 802 31.43 -0.74 -58.21
N ASN A 803 31.84 -0.50 -59.46
CA ASN A 803 33.21 -0.27 -59.94
C ASN A 803 33.99 -1.52 -60.39
N CYS A 804 33.52 -2.14 -61.47
CA CYS A 804 34.44 -2.22 -62.61
C CYS A 804 34.51 -0.80 -63.23
N LEU A 805 35.72 -0.34 -63.61
CA LEU A 805 36.01 0.99 -64.17
C LEU A 805 35.92 2.20 -63.21
N SER A 806 36.79 2.26 -62.19
CA SER A 806 37.40 3.55 -61.73
C SER A 806 38.56 3.33 -60.73
N SER A 807 39.76 2.98 -61.21
CA SER A 807 40.95 2.88 -60.34
C SER A 807 42.25 3.14 -61.10
N LEU A 808 42.42 4.38 -61.59
CA LEU A 808 43.76 4.94 -61.85
C LEU A 808 44.27 5.52 -60.53
N PRO A 809 45.45 5.09 -60.01
CA PRO A 809 45.94 5.54 -58.71
C PRO A 809 46.57 6.93 -58.78
N PHE A 810 45.77 7.97 -58.51
CA PHE A 810 46.28 9.33 -58.32
C PHE A 810 46.94 9.51 -56.94
N SER A 811 48.15 8.95 -56.78
CA SER A 811 48.96 9.12 -55.55
C SER A 811 50.47 9.00 -55.79
N CYS A 812 50.98 9.49 -56.92
CA CYS A 812 52.41 9.46 -57.29
C CYS A 812 52.97 10.81 -57.79
N LEU A 813 52.45 11.95 -57.32
CA LEU A 813 52.99 13.29 -57.64
C LEU A 813 53.00 14.22 -56.40
N SER A 814 53.92 13.97 -55.45
CA SER A 814 54.19 14.92 -54.35
C SER A 814 55.57 14.72 -53.70
N ARG A 815 56.64 14.65 -54.51
CA ARG A 815 58.05 14.84 -54.10
C ARG A 815 58.95 14.90 -55.34
N LEU A 816 59.35 16.11 -55.73
CA LEU A 816 60.61 16.51 -56.39
C LEU A 816 60.42 17.92 -56.99
N LEU A 817 60.66 18.93 -56.16
CA LEU A 817 61.02 20.28 -56.58
C LEU A 817 62.51 20.43 -56.28
N PRO A 818 63.38 20.62 -57.30
CA PRO A 818 64.67 21.27 -57.13
C PRO A 818 64.52 22.79 -57.29
N ASP A 819 65.37 23.56 -56.61
CA ASP A 819 65.50 25.01 -56.84
C ASP A 819 66.26 25.26 -58.15
N SER A 820 65.64 25.97 -59.12
CA SER A 820 66.22 26.86 -60.15
C SER A 820 65.14 27.29 -61.15
#